data_AF-A0A9J6BKW6-F1
#
_entry.id   AF-A0A9J6BKW6-F1
#
_cell.length_a   1.000
_cell.length_b   1.000
_cell.length_c   1.000
_cell.angle_alpha   90.00
_cell.angle_beta   90.00
_cell.angle_gamma   90.00
#
_symmetry.space_group_name_H-M   'P 1'
#
loop_
_entity.id
_entity.type
_entity.pdbx_description
1 polymer ?
#
loop_
_entity_poly.entity_id
_entity_poly.type
_entity_poly.pdbx_seq_one_letter_code
_entity_poly.pdbx_strand_id
1 'polypeptide(L)'
;MTSKWAKFRLLMWKNYLLQRRHPFQTILEISIPVLFATLLVLIRSLVSPEIFSVPTIYPPLPLHNFHQHFTKLNNYQFLKYTYEIAYSPQNNEIDKLMEVFKKDTRTENVTALASSADLELHMIKSHTYFGIEFPDEYKFLKELPDNIEYSIRFPAELRRTNWEVNIYYNWHTDTLFPFKQFGGARNSHVSHDGVPSGYYIEGFLSAQEFLFKAFSRYKNKMNIDLNLFPKIKMRKFPYPPFVYDGLLQALEIIVALFFLLSFIYPCVNFVKQITIEKEKQLKEAMKIMGLDSWLHWTAWFTKCFIYMLITVTFMTILMKVKWYGEDNPNSVFTYSSATVLWTFLLLYSITTIMFCFMLSVFFSKADIAAAVSGLVFFLIYCPYSLIIMNYDLISMKLKVVMCLFLNTGMALGIDIILRYEGTQEGMQWHNIFKPVSVNDTFHLGHVIIMLIVDAIIYLLIALYVEKIFPGDYGVAEKWNFPFSSKFWFKVPEYVGVRDVNSNDVNHLNPNYEHQPKNKAAGIQIYNLRKTFDNNRVAVEGLNLNMYEDQITVLLGHNGAGKTTTMSMVTGMIQPTSGTAIINGKDIRRDMNAIRSSIGFCPQHNILFEDLTVREHITFYSLLKGLHKDDVEREVEKYVKLLKLENKIDVQASGLSGGMKRKLSVGIALCANSKIVLFDEPSSGVDPGARRDLWDLLQAEKGGRTILLSTHFMLEADVLGDRIAIMSNGVLKAVGSPYFLKKQFGVGYHLVCVKKDASCDSMAVTELLRKYIPDVKKESEIGTELSYLLDDKNVLVFQKMLKELEENSKELNIESYGISLTTLEEVFLKVGTDNLEDESKPSTKLNGTTTSNKYENEIENGLDSNTFLVHKGAQLYLNQFVALMHKKVLLSWRNLLLIVIQMIIPIAFVSVLMCSFKALYENKNLPKLDLTMDTYKPSVTTIEFRSSDQSETIENKIFENYRKQFSDLTSLEIIHDDMIEHYLNKSKKYLARVNNEYLFGATIEKSSITVWFNNQPYHTSPISLSLVHNAMLRTICGENCSIKVSNKPLPYGAESIVMMLQAGKNLGFQLAFNIGFAMALLHSL
;
A
#
# COMPACT_ATOMS: atom_id res chain seq x y z
N MET A 1 -2.38 34.83 19.09
CA MET A 1 -2.60 33.49 18.49
C MET A 1 -1.53 33.27 17.43
N THR A 2 -0.77 32.17 17.48
CA THR A 2 0.18 31.84 16.43
C THR A 2 -0.54 31.53 15.11
N SER A 3 -0.06 32.13 14.01
CA SER A 3 -0.56 31.81 12.67
C SER A 3 -0.38 30.32 12.38
N LYS A 4 -1.36 29.70 11.69
CA LYS A 4 -1.28 28.30 11.25
C LYS A 4 0.02 28.03 10.47
N TRP A 5 0.47 29.00 9.66
CA TRP A 5 1.75 28.91 8.95
C TRP A 5 2.96 28.79 9.88
N ALA A 6 2.96 29.51 11.02
CA ALA A 6 4.03 29.41 12.01
C ALA A 6 4.09 28.02 12.65
N LYS A 7 2.92 27.42 12.94
CA LYS A 7 2.82 26.03 13.43
C LYS A 7 3.33 25.01 12.41
N PHE A 8 3.01 25.21 11.13
CA PHE A 8 3.54 24.37 10.04
C PHE A 8 5.07 24.46 9.96
N ARG A 9 5.64 25.68 9.98
CA ARG A 9 7.11 25.87 9.98
C ARG A 9 7.78 25.24 11.21
N LEU A 10 7.14 25.29 12.36
CA LEU A 10 7.62 24.65 13.59
C LEU A 10 7.65 23.12 13.47
N LEU A 11 6.61 22.52 12.88
CA LEU A 11 6.57 21.09 12.61
C LEU A 11 7.66 20.67 11.61
N MET A 12 7.90 21.48 10.57
CA MET A 12 8.98 21.24 9.62
C MET A 12 10.37 21.32 10.28
N TRP A 13 10.57 22.28 11.19
CA TRP A 13 11.80 22.38 11.99
C TRP A 13 12.01 21.13 12.88
N LYS A 14 10.95 20.67 13.56
CA LYS A 14 10.98 19.41 14.33
C LYS A 14 11.37 18.22 13.45
N ASN A 15 10.69 18.08 12.31
CA ASN A 15 10.93 16.98 11.36
C ASN A 15 12.37 16.99 10.85
N TYR A 16 12.92 18.16 10.52
CA TYR A 16 14.32 18.32 10.09
C TYR A 16 15.32 17.93 11.18
N LEU A 17 15.09 18.33 12.44
CA LEU A 17 15.98 17.98 13.56
C LEU A 17 16.01 16.47 13.84
N LEU A 18 14.83 15.85 13.94
CA LEU A 18 14.72 14.41 14.12
C LEU A 18 15.46 13.66 13.02
N GLN A 19 15.37 14.17 11.79
CA GLN A 19 16.02 13.56 10.65
C GLN A 19 17.53 13.72 10.63
N ARG A 20 18.04 14.90 10.99
CA ARG A 20 19.49 15.14 11.08
C ARG A 20 20.18 14.17 12.04
N ARG A 21 19.44 13.63 13.02
CA ARG A 21 19.93 12.67 14.02
C ARG A 21 19.88 11.21 13.55
N HIS A 22 19.18 10.91 12.46
CA HIS A 22 19.15 9.60 11.80
C HIS A 22 19.74 9.69 10.38
N PRO A 23 21.05 10.01 10.24
CA PRO A 23 21.68 10.20 8.94
C PRO A 23 21.78 8.89 8.14
N PHE A 24 21.87 7.74 8.82
CA PHE A 24 21.91 6.44 8.14
C PHE A 24 20.57 6.09 7.48
N GLN A 25 19.44 6.39 8.14
CA GLN A 25 18.09 6.11 7.63
C GLN A 25 17.76 6.96 6.39
N THR A 26 17.67 8.28 6.53
CA THR A 26 18.60 9.19 5.83
C THR A 26 19.10 8.76 4.45
N ILE A 27 20.36 8.33 4.49
CA ILE A 27 21.13 7.85 3.36
C ILE A 27 20.48 6.63 2.72
N LEU A 28 19.97 5.66 3.49
CA LEU A 28 19.34 4.45 2.95
C LEU A 28 18.06 4.75 2.15
N GLU A 29 17.22 5.68 2.61
CA GLU A 29 16.00 6.09 1.90
C GLU A 29 16.30 6.63 0.50
N ILE A 30 17.44 7.31 0.35
CA ILE A 30 17.85 7.88 -0.92
C ILE A 30 18.71 6.90 -1.74
N SER A 31 19.64 6.19 -1.08
CA SER A 31 20.63 5.35 -1.73
C SER A 31 20.04 4.06 -2.27
N ILE A 32 19.04 3.46 -1.63
CA ILE A 32 18.42 2.21 -2.13
C ILE A 32 17.77 2.44 -3.50
N PRO A 33 16.91 3.45 -3.70
CA PRO A 33 16.37 3.71 -5.03
C PRO A 33 17.46 4.03 -6.07
N VAL A 34 18.42 4.87 -5.69
CA VAL A 34 19.55 5.23 -6.54
C VAL A 34 20.38 3.99 -6.90
N LEU A 35 20.55 3.04 -5.99
CA LEU A 35 21.28 1.79 -6.21
C LEU A 35 20.59 0.93 -7.27
N PHE A 36 19.27 0.77 -7.23
CA PHE A 36 18.55 0.06 -8.29
C PHE A 36 18.66 0.76 -9.65
N ALA A 37 18.62 2.10 -9.68
CA ALA A 37 18.86 2.84 -10.92
C ALA A 37 20.31 2.67 -11.43
N THR A 38 21.32 2.67 -10.55
CA THR A 38 22.71 2.36 -10.94
C THR A 38 22.86 0.93 -11.46
N LEU A 39 22.09 -0.03 -10.94
CA LEU A 39 22.12 -1.41 -11.41
C LEU A 39 21.56 -1.53 -12.84
N LEU A 40 20.55 -0.73 -13.20
CA LEU A 40 20.12 -0.61 -14.61
C LEU A 40 21.22 -0.02 -15.50
N VAL A 41 21.94 0.98 -15.02
CA VAL A 41 23.09 1.56 -15.74
C VAL A 41 24.21 0.53 -15.93
N LEU A 42 24.50 -0.27 -14.90
CA LEU A 42 25.48 -1.37 -14.98
C LEU A 42 25.03 -2.46 -15.96
N ILE A 43 23.77 -2.86 -15.93
CA ILE A 43 23.23 -3.80 -16.92
C ILE A 43 23.37 -3.22 -18.34
N ARG A 44 23.14 -1.91 -18.49
CA ARG A 44 23.36 -1.23 -19.78
C ARG A 44 24.80 -1.29 -20.27
N SER A 45 25.77 -1.36 -19.36
CA SER A 45 27.20 -1.49 -19.70
C SER A 45 27.57 -2.84 -20.30
N LEU A 46 26.80 -3.88 -20.00
CA LEU A 46 27.13 -5.25 -20.39
C LEU A 46 26.71 -5.60 -21.82
N VAL A 47 25.81 -4.81 -22.40
CA VAL A 47 25.23 -5.07 -23.73
C VAL A 47 25.36 -3.82 -24.60
N SER A 48 26.14 -3.92 -25.66
CA SER A 48 26.24 -2.89 -26.69
C SER A 48 25.14 -3.07 -27.76
N PRO A 49 24.60 -1.97 -28.30
CA PRO A 49 23.62 -2.02 -29.38
C PRO A 49 24.32 -2.31 -30.71
N GLU A 50 23.61 -3.00 -31.62
CA GLU A 50 24.07 -3.22 -32.99
C GLU A 50 23.67 -2.03 -33.87
N ILE A 51 24.64 -1.41 -34.54
CA ILE A 51 24.44 -0.23 -35.38
C ILE A 51 24.44 -0.64 -36.85
N PHE A 52 23.30 -0.49 -37.51
CA PHE A 52 23.16 -0.67 -38.96
C PHE A 52 23.27 0.69 -39.64
N SER A 53 24.49 1.07 -40.02
CA SER A 53 24.79 2.40 -40.60
C SER A 53 24.34 2.56 -42.06
N VAL A 54 24.16 1.46 -42.79
CA VAL A 54 23.73 1.44 -44.19
C VAL A 54 22.28 0.97 -44.29
N PRO A 55 21.45 1.53 -45.20
CA PRO A 55 20.11 1.03 -45.43
C PRO A 55 20.11 -0.47 -45.75
N THR A 56 19.21 -1.23 -45.14
CA THR A 56 19.07 -2.66 -45.39
C THR A 56 18.21 -2.87 -46.63
N ILE A 57 18.81 -3.45 -47.67
CA ILE A 57 18.14 -3.75 -48.95
C ILE A 57 18.07 -5.26 -49.11
N TYR A 58 16.86 -5.77 -49.32
CA TYR A 58 16.63 -7.21 -49.45
C TYR A 58 16.65 -7.66 -50.91
N PRO A 59 17.22 -8.84 -51.24
CA PRO A 59 17.14 -9.41 -52.58
C PRO A 59 15.73 -9.95 -52.88
N PRO A 60 15.31 -10.01 -54.16
CA PRO A 60 14.03 -10.60 -54.55
C PRO A 60 14.03 -12.13 -54.36
N LEU A 61 12.88 -12.67 -53.97
CA LEU A 61 12.65 -14.08 -53.65
C LEU A 61 11.75 -14.76 -54.69
N PRO A 62 12.15 -15.92 -55.25
CA PRO A 62 11.31 -16.70 -56.16
C PRO A 62 10.30 -17.56 -55.41
N LEU A 63 9.13 -17.83 -56.02
CA LEU A 63 8.04 -18.63 -55.44
C LEU A 63 7.91 -20.06 -56.03
N HIS A 64 8.93 -20.56 -56.75
CA HIS A 64 8.79 -21.75 -57.62
C HIS A 64 9.24 -23.10 -57.01
N ASN A 65 9.82 -23.14 -55.80
CA ASN A 65 10.56 -24.32 -55.31
C ASN A 65 9.86 -25.11 -54.19
N PHE A 66 8.67 -25.65 -54.47
CA PHE A 66 7.83 -26.39 -53.51
C PHE A 66 8.57 -27.53 -52.76
N HIS A 67 9.24 -28.40 -53.51
CA HIS A 67 9.95 -29.57 -52.98
C HIS A 67 11.18 -29.20 -52.13
N GLN A 68 11.81 -28.06 -52.41
CA GLN A 68 12.97 -27.57 -51.63
C GLN A 68 12.53 -27.07 -50.24
N HIS A 69 11.32 -26.51 -50.12
CA HIS A 69 10.75 -26.14 -48.83
C HIS A 69 10.34 -27.37 -48.01
N PHE A 70 9.94 -28.47 -48.62
CA PHE A 70 9.68 -29.70 -47.87
C PHE A 70 10.95 -30.43 -47.44
N THR A 71 11.92 -30.62 -48.34
CA THR A 71 13.14 -31.42 -48.05
C THR A 71 13.97 -30.86 -46.91
N LYS A 72 14.21 -29.54 -46.85
CA LYS A 72 14.92 -28.98 -45.68
C LYS A 72 14.06 -28.89 -44.41
N LEU A 73 12.75 -29.18 -44.45
CA LEU A 73 11.91 -29.22 -43.24
C LEU A 73 12.11 -30.56 -42.51
N ASN A 74 12.06 -31.67 -43.26
CA ASN A 74 12.15 -33.02 -42.70
C ASN A 74 13.54 -33.39 -42.11
N ASN A 75 14.57 -32.59 -42.41
CA ASN A 75 15.94 -32.83 -41.92
C ASN A 75 16.20 -32.31 -40.49
N TYR A 76 15.35 -31.42 -39.96
CA TYR A 76 15.62 -30.69 -38.72
C TYR A 76 14.50 -30.84 -37.67
N GLN A 77 13.56 -31.78 -37.85
CA GLN A 77 12.40 -31.94 -36.98
C GLN A 77 12.34 -33.29 -36.27
N PHE A 78 11.73 -33.27 -35.08
CA PHE A 78 11.41 -34.46 -34.28
C PHE A 78 10.26 -35.29 -34.91
N LEU A 79 9.27 -34.63 -35.50
CA LEU A 79 8.14 -35.25 -36.22
C LEU A 79 8.41 -35.25 -37.73
N LYS A 80 8.34 -36.44 -38.35
CA LYS A 80 8.49 -36.59 -39.80
C LYS A 80 7.14 -36.41 -40.50
N TYR A 81 7.01 -35.32 -41.25
CA TYR A 81 5.84 -35.06 -42.08
C TYR A 81 5.92 -35.83 -43.40
N THR A 82 4.78 -36.28 -43.90
CA THR A 82 4.66 -36.90 -45.21
C THR A 82 4.52 -35.81 -46.27
N TYR A 83 5.16 -35.98 -47.44
CA TYR A 83 4.96 -35.09 -48.59
C TYR A 83 3.63 -35.43 -49.27
N GLU A 84 2.54 -35.22 -48.54
CA GLU A 84 1.16 -35.38 -48.99
C GLU A 84 0.48 -34.00 -48.94
N ILE A 85 -0.39 -33.73 -49.92
CA ILE A 85 -1.24 -32.54 -49.96
C ILE A 85 -2.69 -33.00 -49.97
N ALA A 86 -3.49 -32.57 -49.01
CA ALA A 86 -4.90 -32.98 -48.94
C ALA A 86 -5.83 -31.80 -49.31
N TYR A 87 -6.99 -32.06 -49.90
CA TYR A 87 -8.01 -31.02 -50.14
C TYR A 87 -9.44 -31.50 -49.89
N SER A 88 -10.33 -30.56 -49.58
CA SER A 88 -11.77 -30.80 -49.41
C SER A 88 -12.59 -29.60 -49.91
N PRO A 89 -13.84 -29.80 -50.34
CA PRO A 89 -14.53 -31.08 -50.53
C PRO A 89 -14.19 -31.71 -51.89
N GLN A 90 -14.28 -33.04 -51.97
CA GLN A 90 -14.15 -33.77 -53.23
C GLN A 90 -15.31 -33.43 -54.19
N ASN A 91 -14.98 -32.91 -55.37
CA ASN A 91 -15.92 -32.56 -56.44
C ASN A 91 -15.17 -32.58 -57.78
N ASN A 92 -15.76 -33.18 -58.82
CA ASN A 92 -15.26 -33.19 -60.20
C ASN A 92 -14.62 -31.88 -60.69
N GLU A 93 -15.18 -30.71 -60.38
CA GLU A 93 -14.59 -29.42 -60.83
C GLU A 93 -13.38 -28.99 -60.00
N ILE A 94 -13.37 -29.27 -58.69
CA ILE A 94 -12.19 -29.05 -57.83
C ILE A 94 -11.10 -30.06 -58.17
N ASP A 95 -11.47 -31.31 -58.45
CA ASP A 95 -10.55 -32.38 -58.83
C ASP A 95 -9.78 -32.00 -60.10
N LYS A 96 -10.46 -31.43 -61.12
CA LYS A 96 -9.80 -30.88 -62.33
C LYS A 96 -8.82 -29.74 -62.00
N LEU A 97 -9.19 -28.81 -61.12
CA LEU A 97 -8.31 -27.74 -60.67
C LEU A 97 -7.07 -28.31 -59.96
N MET A 98 -7.29 -29.30 -59.10
CA MET A 98 -6.23 -29.97 -58.34
C MET A 98 -5.35 -30.87 -59.21
N GLU A 99 -5.85 -31.41 -60.32
CA GLU A 99 -5.03 -32.09 -61.33
C GLU A 99 -4.06 -31.13 -62.03
N VAL A 100 -4.50 -29.91 -62.36
CA VAL A 100 -3.62 -28.87 -62.90
C VAL A 100 -2.56 -28.49 -61.87
N PHE A 101 -2.97 -28.30 -60.62
CA PHE A 101 -2.06 -28.04 -59.50
C PHE A 101 -1.04 -29.18 -59.32
N LYS A 102 -1.48 -30.45 -59.40
CA LYS A 102 -0.64 -31.65 -59.31
C LYS A 102 0.44 -31.65 -60.39
N LYS A 103 0.06 -31.32 -61.63
CA LYS A 103 0.98 -31.24 -62.78
C LYS A 103 2.01 -30.12 -62.60
N ASP A 104 1.60 -28.96 -62.10
CA ASP A 104 2.48 -27.79 -61.95
C ASP A 104 3.45 -27.89 -60.77
N THR A 105 3.03 -28.55 -59.69
CA THR A 105 3.86 -28.77 -58.49
C THR A 105 4.75 -30.00 -58.57
N ARG A 106 4.54 -30.88 -59.55
CA ARG A 106 5.20 -32.20 -59.67
C ARG A 106 5.04 -33.07 -58.41
N THR A 107 3.88 -32.97 -57.76
CA THR A 107 3.59 -33.71 -56.52
C THR A 107 2.74 -34.93 -56.85
N GLU A 108 3.17 -36.15 -56.51
CA GLU A 108 2.43 -37.37 -56.85
C GLU A 108 1.28 -37.67 -55.86
N ASN A 109 1.43 -37.25 -54.60
CA ASN A 109 0.53 -37.53 -53.50
C ASN A 109 -0.40 -36.35 -53.19
N VAL A 110 -1.52 -36.26 -53.91
CA VAL A 110 -2.62 -35.32 -53.63
C VAL A 110 -3.88 -36.12 -53.30
N THR A 111 -4.45 -35.95 -52.11
CA THR A 111 -5.60 -36.72 -51.62
C THR A 111 -6.85 -35.85 -51.48
N ALA A 112 -7.99 -36.36 -51.96
CA ALA A 112 -9.29 -35.69 -51.90
C ALA A 112 -10.11 -36.23 -50.72
N LEU A 113 -10.77 -35.34 -49.99
CA LEU A 113 -11.56 -35.68 -48.80
C LEU A 113 -12.97 -35.07 -48.87
N ALA A 114 -13.94 -35.71 -48.21
CA ALA A 114 -15.36 -35.42 -48.41
C ALA A 114 -15.88 -34.16 -47.72
N SER A 115 -15.20 -33.69 -46.65
CA SER A 115 -15.57 -32.51 -45.86
C SER A 115 -14.34 -31.87 -45.20
N SER A 116 -14.50 -30.61 -44.78
CA SER A 116 -13.50 -29.87 -43.99
C SER A 116 -13.10 -30.57 -42.67
N ALA A 117 -14.03 -31.30 -42.03
CA ALA A 117 -13.76 -32.07 -40.80
C ALA A 117 -12.92 -33.32 -41.07
N ASP A 118 -13.19 -34.02 -42.18
CA ASP A 118 -12.40 -35.19 -42.60
C ASP A 118 -10.97 -34.77 -42.98
N LEU A 119 -10.83 -33.60 -43.61
CA LEU A 119 -9.53 -32.98 -43.90
C LEU A 119 -8.72 -32.75 -42.63
N GLU A 120 -9.33 -32.15 -41.61
CA GLU A 120 -8.65 -31.91 -40.33
C GLU A 120 -8.19 -33.20 -39.66
N LEU A 121 -9.08 -34.20 -39.57
CA LEU A 121 -8.79 -35.48 -38.93
C LEU A 121 -7.70 -36.26 -39.68
N HIS A 122 -7.75 -36.28 -41.02
CA HIS A 122 -6.73 -36.94 -41.84
C HIS A 122 -5.38 -36.29 -41.63
N MET A 123 -5.30 -34.95 -41.76
CA MET A 123 -4.04 -34.22 -41.64
C MET A 123 -3.35 -34.43 -40.28
N ILE A 124 -4.12 -34.46 -39.19
CA ILE A 124 -3.61 -34.72 -37.83
C ILE A 124 -3.06 -36.16 -37.73
N LYS A 125 -3.72 -37.13 -38.36
CA LYS A 125 -3.34 -38.55 -38.29
C LYS A 125 -2.15 -38.91 -39.19
N SER A 126 -2.15 -38.45 -40.44
CA SER A 126 -1.14 -38.80 -41.45
C SER A 126 0.06 -37.84 -41.50
N HIS A 127 0.04 -36.78 -40.68
CA HIS A 127 1.07 -35.73 -40.67
C HIS A 127 1.33 -35.19 -42.09
N THR A 128 0.25 -34.88 -42.80
CA THR A 128 0.26 -34.28 -44.14
C THR A 128 1.02 -32.94 -44.15
N TYR A 129 1.63 -32.57 -45.27
CA TYR A 129 2.42 -31.35 -45.36
C TYR A 129 1.56 -30.08 -45.21
N PHE A 130 0.46 -29.97 -45.94
CA PHE A 130 -0.58 -28.94 -45.74
C PHE A 130 -1.88 -29.34 -46.45
N GLY A 131 -2.97 -28.67 -46.10
CA GLY A 131 -4.31 -28.92 -46.64
C GLY A 131 -4.88 -27.71 -47.33
N ILE A 132 -5.80 -27.93 -48.28
CA ILE A 132 -6.55 -26.88 -48.98
C ILE A 132 -8.04 -27.11 -48.70
N GLU A 133 -8.64 -26.21 -47.95
CA GLU A 133 -10.05 -26.27 -47.60
C GLU A 133 -10.83 -25.24 -48.43
N PHE A 134 -11.60 -25.72 -49.39
CA PHE A 134 -12.65 -24.93 -50.04
C PHE A 134 -13.92 -24.96 -49.18
N PRO A 135 -14.83 -23.97 -49.32
CA PRO A 135 -16.13 -24.00 -48.64
C PRO A 135 -16.86 -25.32 -48.88
N ASP A 136 -17.43 -25.94 -47.84
CA ASP A 136 -18.13 -27.23 -47.98
C ASP A 136 -19.35 -27.13 -48.93
N GLU A 137 -19.89 -25.93 -49.14
CA GLU A 137 -20.90 -25.62 -50.16
C GLU A 137 -20.45 -26.00 -51.58
N TYR A 138 -19.12 -26.02 -51.81
CA TYR A 138 -18.53 -26.30 -53.10
C TYR A 138 -18.66 -27.77 -53.52
N LYS A 139 -19.09 -28.65 -52.60
CA LYS A 139 -19.37 -30.07 -52.87
C LYS A 139 -20.40 -30.29 -53.98
N PHE A 140 -21.35 -29.36 -54.15
CA PHE A 140 -22.43 -29.46 -55.14
C PHE A 140 -22.25 -28.56 -56.36
N LEU A 141 -21.07 -27.95 -56.53
CA LEU A 141 -20.80 -27.07 -57.68
C LEU A 141 -20.83 -27.82 -59.00
N LYS A 142 -21.49 -27.22 -60.00
CA LYS A 142 -21.47 -27.65 -61.41
C LYS A 142 -20.41 -26.92 -62.24
N GLU A 143 -20.04 -25.71 -61.83
CA GLU A 143 -18.96 -24.91 -62.42
C GLU A 143 -18.25 -24.16 -61.29
N LEU A 144 -16.93 -23.99 -61.38
CA LEU A 144 -16.18 -23.15 -60.44
C LEU A 144 -16.65 -21.68 -60.53
N PRO A 145 -16.92 -20.99 -59.42
CA PRO A 145 -17.29 -19.58 -59.43
C PRO A 145 -16.14 -18.70 -59.94
N ASP A 146 -16.48 -17.54 -60.50
CA ASP A 146 -15.48 -16.53 -60.91
C ASP A 146 -14.80 -15.86 -59.69
N ASN A 147 -15.47 -15.89 -58.53
CA ASN A 147 -14.92 -15.52 -57.23
C ASN A 147 -14.69 -16.78 -56.39
N ILE A 148 -13.45 -17.26 -56.33
CA ILE A 148 -13.10 -18.46 -55.58
C ILE A 148 -12.55 -18.09 -54.19
N GLU A 149 -13.00 -18.80 -53.17
CA GLU A 149 -12.50 -18.70 -51.79
C GLU A 149 -11.89 -20.04 -51.40
N TYR A 150 -10.72 -19.99 -50.77
CA TYR A 150 -10.10 -21.17 -50.16
C TYR A 150 -9.26 -20.80 -48.93
N SER A 151 -9.20 -21.72 -47.98
CA SER A 151 -8.31 -21.66 -46.82
C SER A 151 -7.14 -22.62 -47.00
N ILE A 152 -5.93 -22.16 -46.73
CA ILE A 152 -4.76 -23.03 -46.65
C ILE A 152 -4.58 -23.42 -45.18
N ARG A 153 -4.49 -24.72 -44.91
CA ARG A 153 -4.33 -25.29 -43.55
C ARG A 153 -2.91 -25.81 -43.36
N PHE A 154 -2.20 -25.21 -42.42
CA PHE A 154 -0.92 -25.70 -41.91
C PHE A 154 -1.07 -26.06 -40.42
N PRO A 155 -0.16 -26.84 -39.82
CA PRO A 155 -0.11 -27.02 -38.36
C PRO A 155 -0.09 -25.68 -37.60
N ALA A 156 -0.65 -25.60 -36.39
CA ALA A 156 -0.65 -24.37 -35.59
C ALA A 156 0.77 -23.87 -35.27
N GLU A 157 1.65 -24.81 -34.92
CA GLU A 157 3.07 -24.59 -34.69
C GLU A 157 3.85 -24.38 -36.01
N LEU A 158 4.77 -23.42 -35.99
CA LEU A 158 5.75 -23.28 -37.06
C LEU A 158 6.76 -24.41 -36.97
N ARG A 159 7.04 -25.01 -38.12
CA ARG A 159 7.91 -26.19 -38.25
C ARG A 159 9.36 -25.81 -38.50
N ARG A 160 9.60 -24.64 -39.09
CA ARG A 160 10.94 -24.11 -39.35
C ARG A 160 11.27 -22.93 -38.44
N THR A 161 12.31 -23.09 -37.64
CA THR A 161 12.87 -22.05 -36.78
C THR A 161 14.37 -21.90 -36.99
N ASN A 162 14.91 -20.71 -36.72
CA ASN A 162 16.36 -20.43 -36.85
C ASN A 162 17.24 -21.18 -35.81
N TRP A 163 16.62 -21.81 -34.81
CA TRP A 163 17.28 -22.58 -33.75
C TRP A 163 16.70 -24.00 -33.69
N GLU A 164 17.52 -24.97 -33.28
CA GLU A 164 17.29 -26.42 -33.50
C GLU A 164 16.03 -26.99 -32.85
N VAL A 165 15.43 -26.39 -31.82
CA VAL A 165 14.13 -26.82 -31.25
C VAL A 165 13.43 -25.65 -30.55
N ASN A 166 12.39 -25.05 -31.14
CA ASN A 166 11.49 -24.11 -30.44
C ASN A 166 10.06 -24.20 -31.00
N ILE A 167 9.19 -25.00 -30.36
CA ILE A 167 7.77 -25.21 -30.75
C ILE A 167 6.87 -24.00 -30.36
N TYR A 168 7.45 -22.93 -29.82
CA TYR A 168 6.71 -21.77 -29.31
C TYR A 168 6.18 -20.83 -30.38
N TYR A 169 6.77 -20.85 -31.58
CA TYR A 169 6.34 -19.95 -32.65
C TYR A 169 5.14 -20.54 -33.38
N ASN A 170 4.13 -19.73 -33.56
CA ASN A 170 2.89 -20.08 -34.25
C ASN A 170 2.62 -19.05 -35.36
N TRP A 171 1.53 -19.20 -36.09
CA TRP A 171 1.18 -18.28 -37.19
C TRP A 171 0.68 -16.91 -36.73
N HIS A 172 0.39 -16.69 -35.44
CA HIS A 172 -0.19 -15.47 -34.91
C HIS A 172 -1.44 -14.98 -35.67
N THR A 173 -2.35 -15.86 -36.09
CA THR A 173 -3.58 -15.45 -36.77
C THR A 173 -4.58 -14.72 -35.88
N ASP A 174 -4.31 -14.66 -34.57
CA ASP A 174 -5.00 -13.89 -33.56
C ASP A 174 -4.53 -12.42 -33.44
N THR A 175 -3.35 -12.09 -33.97
CA THR A 175 -2.74 -10.75 -33.87
C THR A 175 -2.19 -10.28 -35.21
N LEU A 176 -2.34 -8.99 -35.51
CA LEU A 176 -1.89 -8.43 -36.80
C LEU A 176 -0.45 -7.87 -36.76
N PHE A 177 -0.04 -7.38 -35.60
CA PHE A 177 1.26 -6.80 -35.34
C PHE A 177 1.93 -7.52 -34.17
N PRO A 178 3.27 -7.57 -34.14
CA PRO A 178 3.99 -8.02 -32.97
C PRO A 178 3.60 -7.20 -31.74
N PHE A 179 3.33 -7.91 -30.65
CA PHE A 179 3.08 -7.31 -29.33
C PHE A 179 4.21 -6.35 -28.91
N LYS A 180 5.45 -6.70 -29.27
CA LYS A 180 6.66 -5.92 -29.03
C LYS A 180 7.28 -5.51 -30.35
N GLN A 181 7.29 -4.22 -30.62
CA GLN A 181 7.95 -3.64 -31.80
C GLN A 181 9.31 -3.10 -31.37
N PHE A 182 10.37 -3.77 -31.80
CA PHE A 182 11.74 -3.30 -31.58
C PHE A 182 12.16 -2.33 -32.69
N GLY A 183 13.12 -1.47 -32.35
CA GLY A 183 13.70 -0.55 -33.32
C GLY A 183 14.44 -1.33 -34.40
N GLY A 184 14.06 -1.10 -35.65
CA GLY A 184 14.68 -1.76 -36.78
C GLY A 184 13.75 -2.62 -37.62
N ALA A 185 14.30 -3.18 -38.69
CA ALA A 185 13.58 -4.13 -39.52
C ALA A 185 13.38 -5.47 -38.79
N ARG A 186 12.14 -5.95 -38.69
CA ARG A 186 11.87 -7.30 -38.19
C ARG A 186 12.55 -8.35 -39.09
N ASN A 187 13.32 -9.25 -38.48
CA ASN A 187 14.13 -10.24 -39.18
C ASN A 187 15.11 -9.60 -40.19
N SER A 188 15.91 -8.64 -39.70
CA SER A 188 16.84 -7.82 -40.48
C SER A 188 17.85 -8.64 -41.30
N HIS A 189 18.39 -9.72 -40.74
CA HIS A 189 19.41 -10.57 -41.39
C HIS A 189 18.86 -11.48 -42.50
N VAL A 190 17.54 -11.51 -42.67
CA VAL A 190 16.88 -12.51 -43.51
C VAL A 190 16.05 -11.83 -44.59
N SER A 191 16.16 -12.30 -45.83
CA SER A 191 15.45 -11.72 -46.99
C SER A 191 13.97 -12.07 -47.02
N HIS A 192 13.57 -13.20 -46.44
CA HIS A 192 12.18 -13.63 -46.31
C HIS A 192 11.53 -13.15 -45.01
N ASP A 193 10.20 -13.19 -44.93
CA ASP A 193 9.39 -12.76 -43.78
C ASP A 193 9.93 -13.20 -42.40
N GLY A 194 10.42 -14.43 -42.33
CA GLY A 194 11.08 -14.98 -41.14
C GLY A 194 10.07 -15.35 -40.05
N VAL A 195 10.57 -15.80 -38.91
CA VAL A 195 9.73 -16.27 -37.79
C VAL A 195 9.34 -15.06 -36.93
N PRO A 196 8.09 -14.97 -36.43
CA PRO A 196 7.02 -15.98 -36.47
C PRO A 196 5.99 -15.82 -37.60
N SER A 197 6.27 -15.04 -38.66
CA SER A 197 5.34 -14.99 -39.82
C SER A 197 5.37 -16.27 -40.65
N GLY A 198 6.56 -16.80 -40.92
CA GLY A 198 6.76 -18.14 -41.46
C GLY A 198 6.25 -18.42 -42.89
N TYR A 199 5.42 -17.56 -43.50
CA TYR A 199 4.72 -17.81 -44.76
C TYR A 199 5.63 -18.22 -45.93
N TYR A 200 6.82 -17.64 -46.07
CA TYR A 200 7.77 -18.05 -47.10
C TYR A 200 8.48 -19.37 -46.75
N ILE A 201 8.99 -19.50 -45.52
CA ILE A 201 9.81 -20.66 -45.11
C ILE A 201 9.00 -21.96 -45.03
N GLU A 202 7.76 -21.88 -44.57
CA GLU A 202 6.82 -23.01 -44.48
C GLU A 202 6.29 -23.45 -45.85
N GLY A 203 6.34 -22.56 -46.85
CA GLY A 203 5.87 -22.83 -48.21
C GLY A 203 4.43 -22.34 -48.49
N PHE A 204 3.82 -21.58 -47.58
CA PHE A 204 2.47 -21.02 -47.76
C PHE A 204 2.38 -20.11 -49.00
N LEU A 205 3.34 -19.19 -49.18
CA LEU A 205 3.35 -18.29 -50.35
C LEU A 205 3.47 -19.07 -51.67
N SER A 206 4.26 -20.14 -51.67
CA SER A 206 4.38 -21.04 -52.81
C SER A 206 3.05 -21.75 -53.08
N ALA A 207 2.35 -22.24 -52.05
CA ALA A 207 1.05 -22.89 -52.20
C ALA A 207 0.00 -21.92 -52.80
N GLN A 208 -0.02 -20.68 -52.31
CA GLN A 208 -0.87 -19.61 -52.84
C GLN A 208 -0.56 -19.31 -54.32
N GLU A 209 0.71 -19.21 -54.71
CA GLU A 209 1.14 -18.99 -56.10
C GLU A 209 0.76 -20.14 -57.05
N PHE A 210 0.93 -21.40 -56.63
CA PHE A 210 0.59 -22.55 -57.47
C PHE A 210 -0.92 -22.72 -57.62
N LEU A 211 -1.70 -22.44 -56.57
CA LEU A 211 -3.17 -22.43 -56.66
C LEU A 211 -3.67 -21.33 -57.59
N PHE A 212 -3.11 -20.13 -57.50
CA PHE A 212 -3.40 -19.04 -58.43
C PHE A 212 -3.10 -19.44 -59.88
N LYS A 213 -1.95 -20.08 -60.16
CA LYS A 213 -1.61 -20.57 -61.50
C LYS A 213 -2.56 -21.64 -62.02
N ALA A 214 -2.92 -22.61 -61.17
CA ALA A 214 -3.86 -23.66 -61.52
C ALA A 214 -5.23 -23.08 -61.87
N PHE A 215 -5.72 -22.13 -61.05
CA PHE A 215 -7.00 -21.47 -61.28
C PHE A 215 -6.97 -20.59 -62.53
N SER A 216 -5.89 -19.83 -62.74
CA SER A 216 -5.71 -18.98 -63.93
C SER A 216 -5.71 -19.79 -65.23
N ARG A 217 -5.12 -20.99 -65.23
CA ARG A 217 -5.15 -21.92 -66.38
C ARG A 217 -6.53 -22.51 -66.60
N TYR A 218 -7.22 -22.87 -65.52
CA TYR A 218 -8.56 -23.43 -65.60
C TYR A 218 -9.59 -22.40 -66.10
N LYS A 219 -9.53 -21.14 -65.63
CA LYS A 219 -10.45 -20.04 -65.98
C LYS A 219 -9.95 -19.12 -67.11
N ASN A 220 -9.03 -19.56 -67.98
CA ASN A 220 -8.49 -18.75 -69.09
C ASN A 220 -9.53 -18.47 -70.20
N LYS A 221 -10.61 -17.75 -69.88
CA LYS A 221 -11.73 -17.41 -70.76
C LYS A 221 -11.30 -16.59 -71.98
N MET A 222 -10.23 -15.79 -71.85
CA MET A 222 -9.72 -14.92 -72.92
C MET A 222 -8.64 -15.57 -73.81
N ASN A 223 -8.30 -16.86 -73.61
CA ASN A 223 -7.27 -17.58 -74.38
C ASN A 223 -5.92 -16.85 -74.50
N ILE A 224 -5.50 -16.15 -73.44
CA ILE A 224 -4.22 -15.43 -73.42
C ILE A 224 -3.10 -16.44 -73.17
N ASP A 225 -1.96 -16.31 -73.87
CA ASP A 225 -0.77 -17.12 -73.59
C ASP A 225 -0.18 -16.74 -72.23
N LEU A 226 -0.35 -17.63 -71.25
CA LEU A 226 0.11 -17.44 -69.88
C LEU A 226 1.64 -17.40 -69.75
N ASN A 227 2.39 -17.79 -70.78
CA ASN A 227 3.85 -17.67 -70.80
C ASN A 227 4.33 -16.23 -71.06
N LEU A 228 3.45 -15.37 -71.59
CA LEU A 228 3.71 -13.94 -71.77
C LEU A 228 3.50 -13.13 -70.49
N PHE A 229 2.94 -13.73 -69.43
CA PHE A 229 2.77 -13.04 -68.16
C PHE A 229 4.11 -12.86 -67.45
N PRO A 230 4.34 -11.67 -66.84
CA PRO A 230 5.56 -11.38 -66.11
C PRO A 230 5.72 -12.29 -64.90
N LYS A 231 6.97 -12.69 -64.60
CA LYS A 231 7.27 -13.55 -63.44
C LYS A 231 7.11 -12.80 -62.13
N ILE A 232 6.42 -13.40 -61.17
CA ILE A 232 6.23 -12.82 -59.83
C ILE A 232 7.45 -13.08 -58.95
N LYS A 233 7.96 -12.03 -58.30
CA LYS A 233 9.02 -12.09 -57.29
C LYS A 233 8.54 -11.39 -56.02
N MET A 234 8.83 -11.95 -54.85
CA MET A 234 8.53 -11.32 -53.56
C MET A 234 9.73 -10.51 -53.06
N ARG A 235 9.50 -9.35 -52.47
CA ARG A 235 10.58 -8.54 -51.89
C ARG A 235 10.08 -7.75 -50.69
N LYS A 236 10.89 -7.65 -49.64
CA LYS A 236 10.62 -6.74 -48.52
C LYS A 236 10.91 -5.30 -48.92
N PHE A 237 10.15 -4.34 -48.39
CA PHE A 237 10.56 -2.94 -48.45
C PHE A 237 11.96 -2.73 -47.83
N PRO A 238 12.77 -1.80 -48.37
CA PRO A 238 14.05 -1.47 -47.77
C PRO A 238 13.82 -0.78 -46.42
N TYR A 239 14.78 -0.93 -45.52
CA TYR A 239 14.72 -0.29 -44.20
C TYR A 239 15.86 0.73 -44.04
N PRO A 240 15.60 1.94 -43.50
CA PRO A 240 16.65 2.94 -43.30
C PRO A 240 17.69 2.47 -42.25
N PRO A 241 18.84 3.15 -42.12
CA PRO A 241 19.80 2.90 -41.05
C PRO A 241 19.12 2.93 -39.68
N PHE A 242 19.45 1.99 -38.80
CA PHE A 242 18.80 1.83 -37.50
C PHE A 242 19.74 1.27 -36.45
N VAL A 243 19.38 1.45 -35.18
CA VAL A 243 20.07 0.85 -34.04
C VAL A 243 19.17 -0.24 -33.47
N TYR A 244 19.68 -1.47 -33.44
CA TYR A 244 19.04 -2.60 -32.78
C TYR A 244 19.61 -2.78 -31.39
N ASP A 245 18.75 -2.70 -30.38
CA ASP A 245 19.15 -2.80 -28.99
C ASP A 245 18.49 -4.00 -28.33
N GLY A 246 19.22 -5.13 -28.29
CA GLY A 246 18.73 -6.36 -27.66
C GLY A 246 18.46 -6.21 -26.16
N LEU A 247 19.05 -5.19 -25.51
CA LEU A 247 18.84 -4.96 -24.09
C LEU A 247 17.42 -4.46 -23.78
N LEU A 248 16.78 -3.71 -24.69
CA LEU A 248 15.42 -3.19 -24.46
C LEU A 248 14.43 -4.31 -24.13
N GLN A 249 14.55 -5.46 -24.79
CA GLN A 249 13.72 -6.63 -24.52
C GLN A 249 13.88 -7.16 -23.09
N ALA A 250 15.12 -7.16 -22.57
CA ALA A 250 15.40 -7.56 -21.20
C ALA A 250 14.93 -6.50 -20.19
N LEU A 251 15.09 -5.22 -20.51
CA LEU A 251 14.67 -4.09 -19.68
C LEU A 251 13.15 -4.07 -19.48
N GLU A 252 12.34 -4.38 -20.49
CA GLU A 252 10.88 -4.50 -20.36
C GLU A 252 10.43 -5.48 -19.27
N ILE A 253 11.20 -6.55 -19.03
CA ILE A 253 10.88 -7.54 -18.00
C ILE A 253 11.38 -7.08 -16.62
N ILE A 254 12.55 -6.45 -16.56
CA ILE A 254 13.30 -6.21 -15.32
C ILE A 254 13.01 -4.83 -14.71
N VAL A 255 12.82 -3.80 -15.53
CA VAL A 255 12.78 -2.40 -15.08
C VAL A 255 11.63 -2.15 -14.11
N ALA A 256 10.41 -2.62 -14.42
CA ALA A 256 9.26 -2.47 -13.53
C ALA A 256 9.49 -3.12 -12.14
N LEU A 257 10.14 -4.28 -12.10
CA LEU A 257 10.52 -4.95 -10.85
C LEU A 257 11.56 -4.16 -10.06
N PHE A 258 12.53 -3.54 -10.73
CA PHE A 258 13.54 -2.72 -10.06
C PHE A 258 12.94 -1.44 -9.48
N PHE A 259 11.99 -0.82 -10.18
CA PHE A 259 11.24 0.29 -9.61
C PHE A 259 10.41 -0.15 -8.41
N LEU A 260 9.76 -1.31 -8.45
CA LEU A 260 9.07 -1.88 -7.28
C LEU A 260 10.03 -2.02 -6.07
N LEU A 261 11.18 -2.68 -6.28
CA LEU A 261 12.18 -2.91 -5.23
C LEU A 261 12.83 -1.61 -4.73
N SER A 262 12.95 -0.61 -5.59
CA SER A 262 13.51 0.69 -5.24
C SER A 262 12.67 1.45 -4.21
N PHE A 263 11.33 1.35 -4.30
CA PHE A 263 10.41 2.12 -3.48
C PHE A 263 9.86 1.36 -2.26
N ILE A 264 10.18 0.07 -2.10
CA ILE A 264 9.71 -0.73 -0.97
C ILE A 264 10.21 -0.20 0.37
N TYR A 265 11.50 0.15 0.46
CA TYR A 265 12.09 0.63 1.71
C TYR A 265 11.54 2.01 2.12
N PRO A 266 11.48 3.03 1.23
CA PRO A 266 10.78 4.28 1.53
C PRO A 266 9.33 4.07 2.01
N CYS A 267 8.58 3.20 1.33
CA CYS A 267 7.19 2.89 1.70
C CYS A 267 7.09 2.33 3.13
N VAL A 268 7.84 1.28 3.44
CA VAL A 268 7.85 0.63 4.76
C VAL A 268 8.25 1.63 5.84
N ASN A 269 9.29 2.44 5.58
CA ASN A 269 9.78 3.37 6.58
C ASN A 269 8.81 4.54 6.85
N PHE A 270 8.16 5.08 5.82
CA PHE A 270 7.16 6.14 6.00
C PHE A 270 5.97 5.64 6.83
N VAL A 271 5.45 4.45 6.52
CA VAL A 271 4.37 3.84 7.31
C VAL A 271 4.83 3.63 8.76
N LYS A 272 6.05 3.12 8.96
CA LYS A 272 6.61 2.89 10.31
C LYS A 272 6.72 4.19 11.10
N GLN A 273 7.28 5.27 10.55
CA GLN A 273 7.46 6.50 11.33
C GLN A 273 6.14 7.18 11.71
N ILE A 274 5.15 7.17 10.81
CA ILE A 274 3.81 7.72 11.11
C ILE A 274 3.12 6.89 12.19
N THR A 275 3.26 5.56 12.12
CA THR A 275 2.66 4.66 13.12
C THR A 275 3.38 4.69 14.46
N ILE A 276 4.70 4.94 14.51
CA ILE A 276 5.43 5.20 15.77
C ILE A 276 4.88 6.44 16.48
N GLU A 277 4.63 7.55 15.76
CA GLU A 277 4.05 8.75 16.38
C GLU A 277 2.63 8.49 16.93
N LYS A 278 1.87 7.62 16.28
CA LYS A 278 0.54 7.19 16.74
C LYS A 278 0.64 6.27 17.96
N GLU A 279 1.53 5.28 17.92
CA GLU A 279 1.79 4.33 19.00
C GLU A 279 2.24 5.04 20.28
N LYS A 280 3.15 6.01 20.16
CA LYS A 280 3.64 6.82 21.29
C LYS A 280 2.69 7.97 21.68
N GLN A 281 1.52 8.08 21.04
CA GLN A 281 0.50 9.11 21.31
C GLN A 281 0.98 10.56 21.15
N LEU A 282 2.09 10.78 20.42
CA LEU A 282 2.66 12.10 20.20
C LEU A 282 1.69 13.00 19.43
N LYS A 283 0.93 12.40 18.49
CA LYS A 283 -0.10 13.11 17.71
C LYS A 283 -1.23 13.68 18.59
N GLU A 284 -1.79 12.88 19.49
CA GLU A 284 -2.87 13.33 20.38
C GLU A 284 -2.36 14.34 21.42
N ALA A 285 -1.13 14.17 21.94
CA ALA A 285 -0.51 15.16 22.82
C ALA A 285 -0.36 16.53 22.13
N MET A 286 0.14 16.57 20.90
CA MET A 286 0.25 17.83 20.13
C MET A 286 -1.12 18.46 19.85
N LYS A 287 -2.15 17.64 19.61
CA LYS A 287 -3.52 18.09 19.38
C LYS A 287 -4.15 18.71 20.63
N ILE A 288 -3.93 18.11 21.81
CA ILE A 288 -4.36 18.67 23.11
C ILE A 288 -3.71 20.04 23.36
N MET A 289 -2.47 20.21 22.92
CA MET A 289 -1.75 21.49 23.01
C MET A 289 -2.06 22.48 21.87
N GLY A 290 -3.11 22.22 21.09
CA GLY A 290 -3.67 23.16 20.13
C GLY A 290 -3.14 23.04 18.69
N LEU A 291 -2.60 21.89 18.29
CA LEU A 291 -2.29 21.59 16.88
C LEU A 291 -3.55 21.06 16.14
N ASP A 292 -3.85 21.62 14.96
CA ASP A 292 -4.91 21.10 14.10
C ASP A 292 -4.45 19.79 13.39
N SER A 293 -5.34 18.82 13.24
CA SER A 293 -5.02 17.52 12.61
C SER A 293 -4.54 17.62 11.16
N TRP A 294 -5.08 18.54 10.36
CA TRP A 294 -4.68 18.68 8.94
C TRP A 294 -3.23 19.18 8.80
N LEU A 295 -2.75 20.02 9.73
CA LEU A 295 -1.36 20.50 9.71
C LEU A 295 -0.39 19.34 9.90
N HIS A 296 -0.74 18.37 10.75
CA HIS A 296 0.08 17.18 10.98
C HIS A 296 0.30 16.38 9.69
N TRP A 297 -0.77 16.10 8.93
CA TRP A 297 -0.67 15.41 7.64
C TRP A 297 0.11 16.21 6.60
N THR A 298 -0.11 17.52 6.50
CA THR A 298 0.64 18.34 5.53
C THR A 298 2.14 18.41 5.84
N ALA A 299 2.52 18.40 7.13
CA ALA A 299 3.92 18.36 7.53
C ALA A 299 4.57 17.01 7.19
N TRP A 300 3.85 15.90 7.40
CA TRP A 300 4.29 14.56 6.97
C TRP A 300 4.40 14.47 5.45
N PHE A 301 3.41 15.00 4.71
CA PHE A 301 3.43 15.01 3.25
C PHE A 301 4.63 15.77 2.71
N THR A 302 4.86 16.99 3.22
CA THR A 302 5.97 17.83 2.77
C THR A 302 7.31 17.17 3.05
N LYS A 303 7.48 16.55 4.23
CA LYS A 303 8.68 15.77 4.55
C LYS A 303 8.91 14.65 3.54
N CYS A 304 7.95 13.74 3.39
CA CYS A 304 8.07 12.59 2.48
C CYS A 304 8.24 13.02 1.01
N PHE A 305 7.55 14.08 0.59
CA PHE A 305 7.61 14.62 -0.77
C PHE A 305 9.01 15.15 -1.12
N ILE A 306 9.68 15.87 -0.21
CA ILE A 306 11.04 16.35 -0.43
C ILE A 306 12.00 15.18 -0.66
N TYR A 307 11.89 14.10 0.12
CA TYR A 307 12.73 12.90 -0.07
C TYR A 307 12.49 12.24 -1.41
N MET A 308 11.23 12.01 -1.74
CA MET A 308 10.86 11.37 -3.00
C MET A 308 11.22 12.24 -4.22
N LEU A 309 11.17 13.56 -4.09
CA LEU A 309 11.60 14.49 -5.13
C LEU A 309 13.10 14.38 -5.40
N ILE A 310 13.91 14.31 -4.34
CA ILE A 310 15.37 14.14 -4.45
C ILE A 310 15.68 12.79 -5.10
N THR A 311 15.06 11.69 -4.66
CA THR A 311 15.31 10.35 -5.22
C THR A 311 14.92 10.25 -6.68
N VAL A 312 13.72 10.71 -7.07
CA VAL A 312 13.27 10.70 -8.46
C VAL A 312 14.18 11.56 -9.35
N THR A 313 14.65 12.70 -8.85
CA THR A 313 15.56 13.56 -9.61
C THR A 313 16.91 12.86 -9.85
N PHE A 314 17.50 12.22 -8.84
CA PHE A 314 18.72 11.42 -9.05
C PHE A 314 18.50 10.22 -9.97
N MET A 315 17.40 9.46 -9.79
CA MET A 315 17.08 8.32 -10.65
C MET A 315 16.95 8.73 -12.12
N THR A 316 16.23 9.82 -12.39
CA THR A 316 16.03 10.32 -13.76
C THR A 316 17.33 10.78 -14.40
N ILE A 317 18.20 11.49 -13.65
CA ILE A 317 19.54 11.86 -14.11
C ILE A 317 20.35 10.60 -14.44
N LEU A 318 20.43 9.62 -13.53
CA LEU A 318 21.20 8.40 -13.74
C LEU A 318 20.76 7.64 -15.00
N MET A 319 19.45 7.50 -15.22
CA MET A 319 18.92 6.77 -16.36
C MET A 319 19.08 7.50 -17.71
N LYS A 320 19.25 8.82 -17.68
CA LYS A 320 19.36 9.66 -18.89
C LYS A 320 20.78 9.97 -19.30
N VAL A 321 21.69 10.12 -18.35
CA VAL A 321 23.10 10.41 -18.60
C VAL A 321 23.73 9.26 -19.40
N LYS A 322 24.55 9.62 -20.38
CA LYS A 322 25.37 8.67 -21.14
C LYS A 322 26.64 8.40 -20.33
N TRP A 323 26.74 7.21 -19.77
CA TRP A 323 27.85 6.81 -18.89
C TRP A 323 29.06 6.24 -19.63
N TYR A 324 28.84 5.76 -20.86
CA TYR A 324 29.83 5.01 -21.64
C TYR A 324 30.26 5.81 -22.87
N GLY A 325 31.49 5.56 -23.34
CA GLY A 325 32.13 6.26 -24.45
C GLY A 325 31.52 5.94 -25.83
N GLU A 326 32.27 6.20 -26.90
CA GLU A 326 31.81 6.02 -28.29
C GLU A 326 31.30 4.59 -28.59
N ASP A 327 31.80 3.58 -27.88
CA ASP A 327 31.42 2.17 -28.04
C ASP A 327 29.97 1.84 -27.60
N ASN A 328 29.34 2.66 -26.75
CA ASN A 328 27.93 2.49 -26.36
C ASN A 328 27.24 3.85 -26.19
N PRO A 329 26.75 4.46 -27.28
CA PRO A 329 26.24 5.83 -27.29
C PRO A 329 24.86 6.01 -26.63
N ASN A 330 24.24 4.92 -26.16
CA ASN A 330 22.87 4.87 -25.67
C ASN A 330 22.82 4.82 -24.13
N SER A 331 22.00 5.68 -23.54
CA SER A 331 21.62 5.60 -22.13
C SER A 331 20.44 4.64 -21.93
N VAL A 332 20.09 4.33 -20.66
CA VAL A 332 19.00 3.39 -20.32
C VAL A 332 17.69 3.80 -21.00
N PHE A 333 17.38 5.09 -20.98
CA PHE A 333 16.39 5.70 -21.86
C PHE A 333 17.11 6.74 -22.71
N THR A 334 17.30 6.48 -24.00
CA THR A 334 18.00 7.35 -24.94
C THR A 334 17.04 8.37 -25.57
N TYR A 335 15.93 7.92 -26.14
CA TYR A 335 15.01 8.71 -26.97
C TYR A 335 13.91 9.43 -26.17
N SER A 336 13.37 8.83 -25.12
CA SER A 336 12.26 9.39 -24.34
C SER A 336 12.60 10.73 -23.66
N SER A 337 11.69 11.69 -23.52
CA SER A 337 12.01 12.96 -22.84
C SER A 337 12.27 12.77 -21.34
N ALA A 338 13.36 13.34 -20.82
CA ALA A 338 13.68 13.31 -19.39
C ALA A 338 12.56 13.94 -18.54
N THR A 339 11.91 14.98 -19.06
CA THR A 339 10.83 15.70 -18.36
C THR A 339 9.56 14.86 -18.22
N VAL A 340 9.23 14.04 -19.22
CA VAL A 340 8.07 13.14 -19.16
C VAL A 340 8.33 12.02 -18.15
N LEU A 341 9.51 11.40 -18.21
CA LEU A 341 9.91 10.36 -17.25
C LEU A 341 9.92 10.89 -15.80
N TRP A 342 10.49 12.08 -15.58
CA TRP A 342 10.51 12.73 -14.28
C TRP A 342 9.10 13.05 -13.76
N THR A 343 8.23 13.58 -14.61
CA THR A 343 6.84 13.89 -14.22
C THR A 343 6.06 12.62 -13.86
N PHE A 344 6.22 11.55 -14.65
CA PHE A 344 5.59 10.26 -14.39
C PHE A 344 6.03 9.67 -13.04
N LEU A 345 7.34 9.63 -12.77
CA LEU A 345 7.88 9.11 -11.51
C LEU A 345 7.55 10.01 -10.30
N LEU A 346 7.42 11.32 -10.51
CA LEU A 346 6.97 12.26 -9.47
C LEU A 346 5.51 12.02 -9.09
N LEU A 347 4.62 11.83 -10.06
CA LEU A 347 3.21 11.52 -9.81
C LEU A 347 3.05 10.17 -9.12
N TYR A 348 3.82 9.17 -9.54
CA TYR A 348 3.90 7.88 -8.87
C TYR A 348 4.36 8.01 -7.41
N SER A 349 5.34 8.87 -7.16
CA SER A 349 5.84 9.14 -5.80
C SER A 349 4.79 9.81 -4.91
N ILE A 350 4.03 10.79 -5.44
CA ILE A 350 2.92 11.42 -4.72
C ILE A 350 1.86 10.37 -4.36
N THR A 351 1.51 9.51 -5.31
CA THR A 351 0.53 8.41 -5.12
C THR A 351 1.02 7.43 -4.07
N THR A 352 2.31 7.08 -4.09
CA THR A 352 2.95 6.21 -3.08
C THR A 352 2.89 6.82 -1.69
N ILE A 353 3.11 8.14 -1.54
CA ILE A 353 2.99 8.81 -0.24
C ILE A 353 1.53 8.76 0.26
N MET A 354 0.55 9.02 -0.60
CA MET A 354 -0.88 8.93 -0.23
C MET A 354 -1.27 7.51 0.15
N PHE A 355 -0.74 6.51 -0.55
CA PHE A 355 -0.91 5.11 -0.22
C PHE A 355 -0.32 4.76 1.15
N CYS A 356 0.88 5.27 1.48
CA CYS A 356 1.47 5.10 2.81
C CYS A 356 0.59 5.70 3.90
N PHE A 357 -0.01 6.87 3.66
CA PHE A 357 -0.94 7.48 4.61
C PHE A 357 -2.17 6.61 4.82
N MET A 358 -2.78 6.12 3.74
CA MET A 358 -3.92 5.20 3.80
C MET A 358 -3.59 3.97 4.66
N LEU A 359 -2.47 3.30 4.39
CA LEU A 359 -2.05 2.12 5.17
C LEU A 359 -1.77 2.46 6.64
N SER A 360 -1.12 3.58 6.92
CA SER A 360 -0.70 3.94 8.29
C SER A 360 -1.86 4.09 9.27
N VAL A 361 -3.05 4.45 8.78
CA VAL A 361 -4.22 4.71 9.64
C VAL A 361 -4.84 3.41 10.17
N PHE A 362 -4.76 2.30 9.42
CA PHE A 362 -5.33 1.01 9.82
C PHE A 362 -4.58 0.33 10.98
N PHE A 363 -3.35 0.74 11.27
CA PHE A 363 -2.52 0.12 12.30
C PHE A 363 -2.34 1.03 13.53
N SER A 364 -2.18 0.40 14.69
CA SER A 364 -1.81 1.05 15.95
C SER A 364 -0.37 0.73 16.39
N LYS A 365 0.21 -0.36 15.88
CA LYS A 365 1.56 -0.84 16.20
C LYS A 365 2.49 -0.69 15.01
N ALA A 366 3.66 -0.08 15.23
CA ALA A 366 4.53 0.32 14.14
C ALA A 366 5.25 -0.81 13.41
N ASP A 367 5.76 -1.80 14.14
CA ASP A 367 6.51 -2.91 13.52
C ASP A 367 5.59 -3.82 12.68
N ILE A 368 4.37 -4.06 13.15
CA ILE A 368 3.35 -4.80 12.39
C ILE A 368 2.97 -4.02 11.12
N ALA A 369 2.78 -2.69 11.24
CA ALA A 369 2.46 -1.84 10.10
C ALA A 369 3.57 -1.86 9.04
N ALA A 370 4.83 -1.81 9.46
CA ALA A 370 6.00 -1.88 8.58
C ALA A 370 6.01 -3.20 7.79
N ALA A 371 5.91 -4.35 8.46
CA ALA A 371 5.88 -5.66 7.83
C ALA A 371 4.73 -5.81 6.83
N VAL A 372 3.49 -5.51 7.25
CA VAL A 372 2.31 -5.63 6.38
C VAL A 372 2.37 -4.66 5.21
N SER A 373 2.90 -3.45 5.40
CA SER A 373 3.04 -2.48 4.30
C SER A 373 3.96 -2.99 3.19
N GLY A 374 5.07 -3.65 3.53
CA GLY A 374 5.97 -4.28 2.55
C GLY A 374 5.28 -5.42 1.78
N LEU A 375 4.52 -6.26 2.47
CA LEU A 375 3.73 -7.34 1.86
C LEU A 375 2.69 -6.79 0.86
N VAL A 376 1.87 -5.85 1.32
CA VAL A 376 0.79 -5.28 0.50
C VAL A 376 1.37 -4.53 -0.70
N PHE A 377 2.47 -3.80 -0.53
CA PHE A 377 3.17 -3.15 -1.63
C PHE A 377 3.57 -4.15 -2.72
N PHE A 378 4.11 -5.32 -2.34
CA PHE A 378 4.43 -6.37 -3.30
C PHE A 378 3.17 -7.00 -3.94
N LEU A 379 2.12 -7.28 -3.17
CA LEU A 379 0.88 -7.89 -3.67
C LEU A 379 0.19 -7.04 -4.75
N ILE A 380 0.24 -5.71 -4.63
CA ILE A 380 -0.33 -4.75 -5.59
C ILE A 380 0.36 -4.81 -6.97
N TYR A 381 1.56 -5.42 -7.06
CA TYR A 381 2.26 -5.67 -8.33
C TYR A 381 1.79 -6.95 -9.05
N CYS A 382 1.20 -7.92 -8.34
CA CYS A 382 0.81 -9.21 -8.91
C CYS A 382 -0.14 -9.09 -10.13
N PRO A 383 -1.16 -8.20 -10.15
CA PRO A 383 -2.02 -8.03 -11.31
C PRO A 383 -1.28 -7.66 -12.61
N TYR A 384 -0.22 -6.84 -12.53
CA TYR A 384 0.60 -6.51 -13.71
C TYR A 384 1.17 -7.77 -14.38
N SER A 385 1.71 -8.70 -13.58
CA SER A 385 2.28 -9.94 -14.10
C SER A 385 1.25 -10.77 -14.85
N LEU A 386 -0.04 -10.70 -14.49
CA LEU A 386 -1.13 -11.38 -15.19
C LEU A 386 -1.55 -10.63 -16.46
N ILE A 387 -1.60 -9.30 -16.39
CA ILE A 387 -2.03 -8.45 -17.50
C ILE A 387 -1.04 -8.52 -18.67
N ILE A 388 0.27 -8.46 -18.40
CA ILE A 388 1.28 -8.45 -19.47
C ILE A 388 1.26 -9.73 -20.31
N MET A 389 0.85 -10.86 -19.72
CA MET A 389 0.75 -12.15 -20.41
C MET A 389 -0.45 -12.23 -21.36
N ASN A 390 -1.55 -11.57 -20.99
CA ASN A 390 -2.82 -11.60 -21.74
C ASN A 390 -3.20 -10.21 -22.25
N TYR A 391 -2.21 -9.36 -22.55
CA TYR A 391 -2.43 -7.94 -22.77
C TYR A 391 -3.40 -7.65 -23.91
N ASP A 392 -3.33 -8.41 -25.00
CA ASP A 392 -4.16 -8.19 -26.20
C ASP A 392 -5.60 -8.70 -26.01
N LEU A 393 -5.80 -9.70 -25.14
CA LEU A 393 -7.12 -10.24 -24.83
C LEU A 393 -7.89 -9.38 -23.83
N ILE A 394 -7.18 -8.61 -23.00
CA ILE A 394 -7.78 -7.83 -21.93
C ILE A 394 -8.34 -6.52 -22.49
N SER A 395 -9.61 -6.26 -22.22
CA SER A 395 -10.25 -5.00 -22.59
C SER A 395 -9.55 -3.79 -21.98
N MET A 396 -9.53 -2.68 -22.73
CA MET A 396 -8.99 -1.39 -22.26
C MET A 396 -9.54 -0.97 -20.89
N LYS A 397 -10.85 -1.14 -20.67
CA LYS A 397 -11.50 -0.79 -19.39
C LYS A 397 -10.90 -1.54 -18.22
N LEU A 398 -10.64 -2.84 -18.38
CA LEU A 398 -10.02 -3.64 -17.33
C LEU A 398 -8.57 -3.20 -17.08
N LYS A 399 -7.80 -2.85 -18.12
CA LYS A 399 -6.44 -2.30 -17.97
C LYS A 399 -6.47 -1.03 -17.11
N VAL A 400 -7.40 -0.10 -17.40
CA VAL A 400 -7.56 1.17 -16.66
C VAL A 400 -7.97 0.92 -15.20
N VAL A 401 -8.92 0.01 -14.94
CA VAL A 401 -9.35 -0.33 -13.58
C VAL A 401 -8.20 -0.96 -12.78
N MET A 402 -7.40 -1.82 -13.41
CA MET A 402 -6.24 -2.44 -12.76
C MET A 402 -5.11 -1.44 -12.47
N CYS A 403 -5.08 -0.29 -13.15
CA CYS A 403 -4.15 0.80 -12.79
C CYS A 403 -4.44 1.41 -11.41
N LEU A 404 -5.63 1.19 -10.82
CA LEU A 404 -5.97 1.62 -9.46
C LEU A 404 -5.06 0.98 -8.39
N PHE A 405 -4.45 -0.14 -8.73
CA PHE A 405 -3.34 -0.71 -7.99
C PHE A 405 -2.05 0.01 -8.39
N LEU A 406 -1.54 0.91 -7.54
CA LEU A 406 -0.44 1.83 -7.88
C LEU A 406 0.78 1.16 -8.53
N ASN A 407 1.20 -0.01 -8.06
CA ASN A 407 2.36 -0.73 -8.60
C ASN A 407 2.07 -1.35 -9.96
N THR A 408 0.82 -1.75 -10.20
CA THR A 408 0.38 -2.22 -11.52
C THR A 408 0.29 -1.05 -12.51
N GLY A 409 -0.25 0.10 -12.09
CA GLY A 409 -0.26 1.32 -12.89
C GLY A 409 1.16 1.78 -13.27
N MET A 410 2.08 1.80 -12.31
CA MET A 410 3.49 2.13 -12.55
C MET A 410 4.17 1.20 -13.55
N ALA A 411 4.00 -0.12 -13.37
CA ALA A 411 4.58 -1.11 -14.26
C ALA A 411 4.06 -1.01 -15.69
N LEU A 412 2.74 -0.84 -15.88
CA LEU A 412 2.14 -0.60 -17.19
C LEU A 412 2.61 0.71 -17.84
N GLY A 413 2.78 1.78 -17.05
CA GLY A 413 3.29 3.06 -17.54
C GLY A 413 4.74 2.96 -18.05
N ILE A 414 5.60 2.27 -17.30
CA ILE A 414 7.00 2.03 -17.70
C ILE A 414 7.08 1.15 -18.94
N ASP A 415 6.26 0.09 -19.01
CA ASP A 415 6.19 -0.78 -20.17
C ASP A 415 5.83 0.02 -21.44
N ILE A 416 4.85 0.92 -21.37
CA ILE A 416 4.51 1.80 -22.51
C ILE A 416 5.68 2.74 -22.86
N ILE A 417 6.37 3.32 -21.88
CA ILE A 417 7.55 4.16 -22.12
C ILE A 417 8.65 3.37 -22.83
N LEU A 418 8.90 2.12 -22.41
CA LEU A 418 9.89 1.23 -23.04
C LEU A 418 9.48 0.81 -24.46
N ARG A 419 8.21 0.56 -24.72
CA ARG A 419 7.74 0.28 -26.08
C ARG A 419 7.95 1.48 -27.01
N TYR A 420 7.69 2.69 -26.54
CA TYR A 420 7.99 3.91 -27.30
C TYR A 420 9.50 4.12 -27.49
N GLU A 421 10.32 3.78 -26.49
CA GLU A 421 11.77 3.75 -26.61
C GLU A 421 12.23 2.77 -27.71
N GLY A 422 11.59 1.61 -27.80
CA GLY A 422 11.78 0.63 -28.87
C GLY A 422 11.52 1.19 -30.26
N THR A 423 10.49 2.02 -30.44
CA THR A 423 10.19 2.65 -31.74
C THR A 423 11.20 3.74 -32.18
N GLN A 424 12.20 4.07 -31.35
CA GLN A 424 13.18 5.17 -31.54
C GLN A 424 12.61 6.60 -31.53
N GLU A 425 11.28 6.78 -31.47
CA GLU A 425 10.65 8.09 -31.23
C GLU A 425 10.76 8.50 -29.74
N GLY A 426 10.71 7.50 -28.85
CA GLY A 426 10.65 7.71 -27.41
C GLY A 426 9.35 8.35 -26.94
N MET A 427 9.12 8.34 -25.62
CA MET A 427 7.96 9.02 -25.04
C MET A 427 8.18 10.54 -25.00
N GLN A 428 7.33 11.30 -25.67
CA GLN A 428 7.35 12.76 -25.78
C GLN A 428 6.01 13.36 -25.34
N TRP A 429 5.96 14.64 -24.97
CA TRP A 429 4.71 15.29 -24.54
C TRP A 429 3.57 15.21 -25.58
N HIS A 430 3.89 15.18 -26.88
CA HIS A 430 2.90 15.12 -27.95
C HIS A 430 2.33 13.71 -28.23
N ASN A 431 2.96 12.64 -27.72
CA ASN A 431 2.53 11.26 -27.95
C ASN A 431 1.98 10.56 -26.69
N ILE A 432 1.89 11.24 -25.53
CA ILE A 432 1.31 10.72 -24.28
C ILE A 432 -0.12 10.16 -24.45
N PHE A 433 -0.93 10.82 -25.29
CA PHE A 433 -2.33 10.45 -25.57
C PHE A 433 -2.49 9.67 -26.89
N LYS A 434 -1.40 9.13 -27.44
CA LYS A 434 -1.41 8.28 -28.62
C LYS A 434 -1.02 6.85 -28.24
N PRO A 435 -1.65 5.83 -28.83
CA PRO A 435 -1.25 4.45 -28.62
C PRO A 435 0.05 4.15 -29.37
N VAL A 436 0.83 3.19 -28.85
CA VAL A 436 2.06 2.71 -29.50
C VAL A 436 1.73 1.95 -30.78
N SER A 437 0.69 1.12 -30.73
CA SER A 437 0.29 0.23 -31.81
C SER A 437 -1.11 0.58 -32.29
N VAL A 438 -1.37 0.43 -33.60
CA VAL A 438 -2.65 0.78 -34.24
C VAL A 438 -3.84 0.01 -33.63
N ASN A 439 -3.59 -1.20 -33.16
CA ASN A 439 -4.60 -2.08 -32.57
C ASN A 439 -4.83 -1.84 -31.06
N ASP A 440 -3.98 -1.03 -30.42
CA ASP A 440 -4.12 -0.73 -29.00
C ASP A 440 -4.80 0.62 -28.79
N THR A 441 -5.64 0.69 -27.78
CA THR A 441 -6.35 1.91 -27.38
C THR A 441 -5.84 2.45 -26.04
N PHE A 442 -5.02 1.66 -25.34
CA PHE A 442 -4.42 2.04 -24.08
C PHE A 442 -3.14 2.86 -24.32
N HIS A 443 -2.91 3.90 -23.51
CA HIS A 443 -1.77 4.80 -23.68
C HIS A 443 -1.37 5.42 -22.33
N LEU A 444 -0.17 6.02 -22.25
CA LEU A 444 0.39 6.55 -21.00
C LEU A 444 -0.51 7.58 -20.31
N GLY A 445 -1.22 8.41 -21.08
CA GLY A 445 -2.18 9.38 -20.54
C GLY A 445 -3.25 8.77 -19.62
N HIS A 446 -3.75 7.57 -19.91
CA HIS A 446 -4.70 6.87 -19.04
C HIS A 446 -4.07 6.52 -17.68
N VAL A 447 -2.82 6.04 -17.69
CA VAL A 447 -2.07 5.70 -16.47
C VAL A 447 -1.83 6.94 -15.62
N ILE A 448 -1.42 8.06 -16.23
CA ILE A 448 -1.18 9.33 -15.52
C ILE A 448 -2.45 9.84 -14.84
N ILE A 449 -3.59 9.81 -15.55
CA ILE A 449 -4.89 10.21 -14.99
C ILE A 449 -5.27 9.29 -13.82
N MET A 450 -5.11 7.98 -13.97
CA MET A 450 -5.41 7.02 -12.91
C MET A 450 -4.53 7.21 -11.67
N LEU A 451 -3.23 7.47 -11.81
CA LEU A 451 -2.35 7.76 -10.66
C LEU A 451 -2.83 9.00 -9.86
N ILE A 452 -3.30 10.04 -10.55
CA ILE A 452 -3.86 11.23 -9.88
C ILE A 452 -5.15 10.88 -9.13
N VAL A 453 -6.03 10.09 -9.77
CA VAL A 453 -7.28 9.60 -9.14
C VAL A 453 -6.96 8.75 -7.91
N ASP A 454 -5.99 7.85 -7.99
CA ASP A 454 -5.56 7.00 -6.87
C ASP A 454 -5.02 7.82 -5.71
N ALA A 455 -4.19 8.83 -5.98
CA ALA A 455 -3.67 9.73 -4.95
C ALA A 455 -4.80 10.41 -4.17
N ILE A 456 -5.86 10.85 -4.87
CA ILE A 456 -7.04 11.46 -4.23
C ILE A 456 -7.83 10.41 -3.43
N ILE A 457 -8.07 9.23 -3.99
CA ILE A 457 -8.81 8.15 -3.32
C ILE A 457 -8.09 7.73 -2.04
N TYR A 458 -6.78 7.46 -2.10
CA TYR A 458 -5.99 7.07 -0.93
C TYR A 458 -5.98 8.15 0.15
N LEU A 459 -5.89 9.44 -0.23
CA LEU A 459 -5.99 10.54 0.72
C LEU A 459 -7.37 10.61 1.39
N LEU A 460 -8.45 10.46 0.62
CA LEU A 460 -9.81 10.46 1.15
C LEU A 460 -10.04 9.29 2.10
N ILE A 461 -9.55 8.09 1.77
CA ILE A 461 -9.61 6.92 2.66
C ILE A 461 -8.81 7.20 3.93
N ALA A 462 -7.60 7.75 3.84
CA ALA A 462 -6.79 8.08 5.02
C ALA A 462 -7.53 9.04 5.97
N LEU A 463 -8.09 10.14 5.43
CA LEU A 463 -8.82 11.14 6.23
C LEU A 463 -10.14 10.58 6.79
N TYR A 464 -10.82 9.71 6.05
CA TYR A 464 -12.08 9.08 6.48
C TYR A 464 -11.86 8.04 7.58
N VAL A 465 -10.94 7.09 7.36
CA VAL A 465 -10.64 6.02 8.33
C VAL A 465 -10.05 6.60 9.61
N GLU A 466 -9.29 7.70 9.56
CA GLU A 466 -8.75 8.32 10.77
C GLU A 466 -9.86 8.82 11.70
N LYS A 467 -10.96 9.32 11.15
CA LYS A 467 -12.10 9.81 11.93
C LYS A 467 -12.91 8.68 12.55
N ILE A 468 -13.04 7.56 11.84
CA ILE A 468 -13.80 6.38 12.32
C ILE A 468 -12.97 5.54 13.28
N PHE A 469 -11.68 5.42 13.00
CA PHE A 469 -10.73 4.60 13.75
C PHE A 469 -9.51 5.44 14.16
N PRO A 470 -9.68 6.40 15.09
CA PRO A 470 -8.57 7.22 15.58
C PRO A 470 -7.49 6.40 16.32
N GLY A 471 -7.83 5.17 16.75
CA GLY A 471 -6.98 4.27 17.53
C GLY A 471 -7.48 4.15 18.97
N ASP A 472 -6.59 3.74 19.88
CA ASP A 472 -6.91 3.55 21.31
C ASP A 472 -7.28 4.86 22.03
N TYR A 473 -6.93 6.01 21.44
CA TYR A 473 -7.12 7.33 22.01
C TYR A 473 -7.70 8.29 20.96
N GLY A 474 -8.87 8.85 21.25
CA GLY A 474 -9.61 9.74 20.35
C GLY A 474 -11.09 9.38 20.30
N VAL A 475 -11.92 10.35 19.93
CA VAL A 475 -13.37 10.14 19.77
C VAL A 475 -13.64 9.65 18.35
N ALA A 476 -14.04 8.38 18.23
CA ALA A 476 -14.45 7.78 16.97
C ALA A 476 -15.78 8.39 16.51
N GLU A 477 -15.81 8.86 15.26
CA GLU A 477 -17.04 9.28 14.60
C GLU A 477 -17.79 8.06 14.04
N LYS A 478 -19.12 8.16 13.93
CA LYS A 478 -19.93 7.11 13.30
C LYS A 478 -19.58 6.97 11.82
N TRP A 479 -19.63 5.75 11.27
CA TRP A 479 -19.29 5.51 9.86
C TRP A 479 -20.06 6.39 8.86
N ASN A 480 -21.31 6.75 9.17
CA ASN A 480 -22.16 7.60 8.34
C ASN A 480 -21.99 9.11 8.60
N PHE A 481 -20.97 9.54 9.35
CA PHE A 481 -20.74 10.96 9.65
C PHE A 481 -20.68 11.87 8.41
N PRO A 482 -20.12 11.47 7.24
CA PRO A 482 -20.07 12.36 6.08
C PRO A 482 -21.46 12.58 5.46
N PHE A 483 -22.42 11.70 5.71
CA PHE A 483 -23.80 11.84 5.23
C PHE A 483 -24.71 12.50 6.26
N SER A 484 -24.18 12.80 7.46
CA SER A 484 -24.92 13.51 8.50
C SER A 484 -25.00 14.99 8.17
N SER A 485 -26.19 15.58 8.33
CA SER A 485 -26.39 17.03 8.23
C SER A 485 -25.44 17.81 9.18
N LYS A 486 -25.05 17.20 10.31
CA LYS A 486 -24.12 17.79 11.30
C LYS A 486 -22.70 18.03 10.78
N PHE A 487 -22.27 17.28 9.75
CA PHE A 487 -20.94 17.44 9.16
C PHE A 487 -20.89 18.63 8.19
N TRP A 488 -21.91 18.73 7.32
CA TRP A 488 -22.00 19.79 6.30
C TRP A 488 -22.54 21.11 6.86
N PHE A 489 -23.47 21.03 7.80
CA PHE A 489 -24.05 22.16 8.49
C PHE A 489 -23.62 22.10 9.95
N LYS A 490 -23.06 23.20 10.48
CA LYS A 490 -22.83 23.36 11.92
C LYS A 490 -24.18 23.49 12.63
N VAL A 491 -24.93 22.40 12.71
CA VAL A 491 -26.16 22.35 13.49
C VAL A 491 -25.72 22.38 14.96
N PRO A 492 -26.11 23.40 15.73
CA PRO A 492 -25.80 23.44 17.15
C PRO A 492 -26.73 22.43 17.84
N GLU A 493 -26.36 21.15 17.86
CA GLU A 493 -27.07 20.11 18.60
C GLU A 493 -26.71 20.18 20.10
N TYR A 494 -26.80 21.38 20.65
CA TYR A 494 -26.69 21.59 22.08
C TYR A 494 -27.59 22.76 22.43
N VAL A 495 -28.72 22.45 23.09
CA VAL A 495 -29.41 23.42 23.94
C VAL A 495 -28.38 23.77 25.01
N GLY A 496 -27.79 24.95 24.88
CA GLY A 496 -26.87 25.45 25.88
C GLY A 496 -27.57 25.40 27.22
N VAL A 497 -26.87 24.92 28.24
CA VAL A 497 -27.22 25.25 29.62
C VAL A 497 -26.98 26.76 29.79
N ARG A 498 -27.86 27.55 29.20
CA ARG A 498 -28.01 28.99 29.48
C ARG A 498 -29.07 29.21 30.57
N ASP A 499 -29.81 28.17 30.96
CA ASP A 499 -30.88 28.21 31.96
C ASP A 499 -30.81 27.06 32.99
N VAL A 500 -29.64 26.50 33.30
CA VAL A 500 -29.52 25.86 34.64
C VAL A 500 -29.16 27.01 35.56
N ASN A 501 -30.16 27.49 36.30
CA ASN A 501 -29.95 28.38 37.43
C ASN A 501 -28.68 27.95 38.17
N SER A 502 -27.65 28.79 38.13
CA SER A 502 -26.42 28.63 38.92
C SER A 502 -26.69 28.53 40.42
N ASN A 503 -27.95 28.72 40.84
CA ASN A 503 -28.44 28.65 42.19
C ASN A 503 -28.78 27.24 42.67
N ASP A 504 -28.92 26.23 41.81
CA ASP A 504 -29.32 24.87 42.24
C ASP A 504 -28.15 23.90 42.52
N VAL A 505 -26.90 24.32 42.34
CA VAL A 505 -25.73 23.46 42.65
C VAL A 505 -25.18 23.70 44.06
N ASN A 506 -25.73 24.66 44.80
CA ASN A 506 -25.30 24.96 46.15
C ASN A 506 -26.41 24.70 47.17
N HIS A 507 -25.96 24.10 48.28
CA HIS A 507 -26.62 23.97 49.58
C HIS A 507 -27.44 22.69 49.72
N LEU A 508 -26.81 21.67 50.30
CA LEU A 508 -27.37 20.83 51.40
C LEU A 508 -26.53 19.56 51.66
N ASN A 509 -25.48 19.27 50.89
CA ASN A 509 -24.59 18.15 51.24
C ASN A 509 -23.55 18.61 52.28
N PRO A 510 -23.59 18.13 53.55
CA PRO A 510 -22.69 18.55 54.62
C PRO A 510 -21.22 18.23 54.31
N ASN A 511 -20.95 17.33 53.37
CA ASN A 511 -19.63 16.86 53.01
C ASN A 511 -18.86 17.81 52.08
N TYR A 512 -19.46 18.95 51.72
CA TYR A 512 -18.93 19.89 50.72
C TYR A 512 -18.63 21.24 51.38
N GLU A 513 -17.35 21.62 51.41
CA GLU A 513 -16.92 22.92 51.91
C GLU A 513 -17.43 24.05 51.01
N HIS A 514 -17.84 25.17 51.63
CA HIS A 514 -18.33 26.33 50.93
C HIS A 514 -17.33 26.86 49.88
N GLN A 515 -17.89 27.31 48.75
CA GLN A 515 -17.09 27.83 47.64
C GLN A 515 -16.39 29.15 48.02
N PRO A 516 -15.11 29.35 47.65
CA PRO A 516 -14.39 30.59 47.92
C PRO A 516 -15.02 31.76 47.15
N LYS A 517 -15.46 32.81 47.87
CA LYS A 517 -16.15 33.98 47.28
C LYS A 517 -15.24 34.92 46.47
N ASN A 518 -13.93 34.89 46.73
CA ASN A 518 -12.96 35.86 46.18
C ASN A 518 -12.06 35.29 45.06
N LYS A 519 -12.35 34.10 44.52
CA LYS A 519 -11.51 33.47 43.48
C LYS A 519 -12.31 33.16 42.22
N ALA A 520 -11.74 33.45 41.06
CA ALA A 520 -12.32 33.10 39.77
C ALA A 520 -12.25 31.58 39.53
N ALA A 521 -13.31 30.99 38.97
CA ALA A 521 -13.34 29.58 38.61
C ALA A 521 -12.72 29.37 37.22
N GLY A 522 -11.55 28.72 37.15
CA GLY A 522 -10.89 28.39 35.89
C GLY A 522 -11.55 27.21 35.16
N ILE A 523 -12.06 26.23 35.91
CA ILE A 523 -12.83 25.08 35.39
C ILE A 523 -14.12 24.94 36.22
N GLN A 524 -15.25 24.84 35.53
CA GLN A 524 -16.57 24.56 36.12
C GLN A 524 -17.17 23.34 35.44
N ILE A 525 -17.48 22.30 36.21
CA ILE A 525 -18.04 21.04 35.70
C ILE A 525 -19.51 20.96 36.11
N TYR A 526 -20.39 20.69 35.14
CA TYR A 526 -21.84 20.60 35.32
C TYR A 526 -22.38 19.24 34.87
N ASN A 527 -22.84 18.46 35.83
CA ASN A 527 -23.49 17.15 35.66
C ASN A 527 -22.76 16.23 34.66
N LEU A 528 -21.43 16.22 34.71
CA LEU A 528 -20.60 15.54 33.72
C LEU A 528 -20.72 14.02 33.90
N ARG A 529 -21.12 13.32 32.84
CA ARG A 529 -21.38 11.88 32.87
C ARG A 529 -20.72 11.17 31.70
N LYS A 530 -20.12 10.02 31.97
CA LYS A 530 -19.58 9.11 30.94
C LYS A 530 -20.04 7.69 31.16
N THR A 531 -20.63 7.12 30.12
CA THR A 531 -20.95 5.69 30.00
C THR A 531 -20.18 5.13 28.82
N PHE A 532 -19.49 4.01 29.02
CA PHE A 532 -18.81 3.26 27.95
C PHE A 532 -19.74 2.22 27.34
N ASP A 533 -19.40 1.71 26.15
CA ASP A 533 -20.27 0.82 25.35
C ASP A 533 -20.71 -0.45 26.08
N ASN A 534 -19.95 -0.90 27.06
CA ASN A 534 -20.29 -2.03 27.94
C ASN A 534 -21.34 -1.66 29.02
N ASN A 535 -22.08 -0.57 28.83
CA ASN A 535 -23.00 0.04 29.81
C ASN A 535 -22.37 0.40 31.18
N ARG A 536 -21.04 0.38 31.28
CA ARG A 536 -20.34 0.77 32.52
C ARG A 536 -20.34 2.28 32.66
N VAL A 537 -21.00 2.77 33.71
CA VAL A 537 -20.94 4.18 34.11
C VAL A 537 -19.59 4.40 34.79
N ALA A 538 -18.74 5.26 34.20
CA ALA A 538 -17.42 5.58 34.73
C ALA A 538 -17.41 6.88 35.51
N VAL A 539 -18.30 7.81 35.15
CA VAL A 539 -18.53 9.07 35.87
C VAL A 539 -20.03 9.32 35.84
N GLU A 540 -20.62 9.57 37.00
CA GLU A 540 -22.07 9.71 37.18
C GLU A 540 -22.41 11.10 37.74
N GLY A 541 -22.61 12.06 36.84
CA GLY A 541 -23.16 13.38 37.19
C GLY A 541 -22.23 14.24 38.06
N LEU A 542 -20.95 14.32 37.71
CA LEU A 542 -19.95 15.10 38.46
C LEU A 542 -20.25 16.61 38.38
N ASN A 543 -20.29 17.27 39.53
CA ASN A 543 -20.35 18.74 39.65
C ASN A 543 -19.16 19.22 40.48
N LEU A 544 -18.28 20.02 39.89
CA LEU A 544 -17.05 20.46 40.56
C LEU A 544 -16.54 21.78 39.98
N ASN A 545 -16.24 22.74 40.86
CA ASN A 545 -15.62 24.01 40.52
C ASN A 545 -14.17 24.05 41.02
N MET A 546 -13.26 24.47 40.15
CA MET A 546 -11.83 24.61 40.39
C MET A 546 -11.41 26.06 40.15
N TYR A 547 -10.58 26.61 41.04
CA TYR A 547 -10.31 28.05 41.08
C TYR A 547 -8.88 28.40 40.66
N GLU A 548 -8.68 29.65 40.27
CA GLU A 548 -7.34 30.22 40.04
C GLU A 548 -6.55 30.28 41.36
N ASP A 549 -5.22 30.20 41.26
CA ASP A 549 -4.28 30.15 42.38
C ASP A 549 -4.52 28.96 43.34
N GLN A 550 -5.02 27.84 42.83
CA GLN A 550 -5.28 26.63 43.63
C GLN A 550 -4.90 25.35 42.88
N ILE A 551 -4.39 24.39 43.63
CA ILE A 551 -4.26 22.99 43.23
C ILE A 551 -5.48 22.23 43.76
N THR A 552 -6.36 21.82 42.84
CA THR A 552 -7.48 20.93 43.15
C THR A 552 -7.02 19.48 42.93
N VAL A 553 -7.09 18.65 43.97
CA VAL A 553 -6.67 17.24 43.91
C VAL A 553 -7.89 16.34 43.80
N LEU A 554 -7.97 15.54 42.75
CA LEU A 554 -8.96 14.48 42.58
C LEU A 554 -8.41 13.18 43.16
N LEU A 555 -8.89 12.82 44.36
CA LEU A 555 -8.47 11.64 45.13
C LEU A 555 -9.48 10.50 44.95
N GLY A 556 -9.01 9.27 44.81
CA GLY A 556 -9.89 8.10 44.65
C GLY A 556 -9.10 6.83 44.44
N HIS A 557 -9.74 5.66 44.59
CA HIS A 557 -9.11 4.38 44.25
C HIS A 557 -8.95 4.21 42.73
N ASN A 558 -8.23 3.17 42.31
CA ASN A 558 -8.12 2.82 40.90
C ASN A 558 -9.49 2.39 40.36
N GLY A 559 -9.92 2.95 39.23
CA GLY A 559 -11.26 2.73 38.68
C GLY A 559 -12.36 3.65 39.23
N ALA A 560 -12.05 4.60 40.11
CA ALA A 560 -13.03 5.57 40.63
C ALA A 560 -13.57 6.56 39.58
N GLY A 561 -12.92 6.68 38.41
CA GLY A 561 -13.32 7.58 37.31
C GLY A 561 -12.42 8.82 37.10
N LYS A 562 -11.31 8.94 37.84
CA LYS A 562 -10.39 10.11 37.81
C LYS A 562 -9.86 10.45 36.41
N THR A 563 -9.16 9.51 35.80
CA THR A 563 -8.59 9.66 34.44
C THR A 563 -9.68 9.88 33.39
N THR A 564 -10.87 9.27 33.56
CA THR A 564 -12.03 9.48 32.68
C THR A 564 -12.52 10.93 32.75
N THR A 565 -12.62 11.49 33.94
CA THR A 565 -12.96 12.92 34.14
C THR A 565 -11.95 13.83 33.47
N MET A 566 -10.65 13.61 33.69
CA MET A 566 -9.61 14.40 33.03
C MET A 566 -9.63 14.26 31.51
N SER A 567 -9.90 13.05 31.00
CA SER A 567 -10.00 12.79 29.56
C SER A 567 -11.18 13.51 28.91
N MET A 568 -12.28 13.71 29.65
CA MET A 568 -13.40 14.52 29.18
C MET A 568 -13.07 16.02 29.17
N VAL A 569 -12.42 16.52 30.22
CA VAL A 569 -12.03 17.93 30.34
C VAL A 569 -10.97 18.32 29.29
N THR A 570 -10.04 17.41 28.97
CA THR A 570 -9.03 17.58 27.90
C THR A 570 -9.57 17.30 26.49
N GLY A 571 -10.83 16.85 26.37
CA GLY A 571 -11.49 16.55 25.10
C GLY A 571 -10.88 15.36 24.35
N MET A 572 -10.21 14.43 25.06
CA MET A 572 -9.81 13.12 24.53
C MET A 572 -11.01 12.18 24.41
N ILE A 573 -11.95 12.29 25.35
CA ILE A 573 -13.21 11.52 25.40
C ILE A 573 -14.38 12.49 25.39
N GLN A 574 -15.38 12.27 24.54
CA GLN A 574 -16.60 13.07 24.57
C GLN A 574 -17.50 12.64 25.75
N PRO A 575 -18.03 13.59 26.55
CA PRO A 575 -18.99 13.28 27.61
C PRO A 575 -20.31 12.75 27.04
N THR A 576 -20.92 11.78 27.71
CA THR A 576 -22.25 11.24 27.35
C THR A 576 -23.34 12.28 27.65
N SER A 577 -23.27 12.92 28.82
CA SER A 577 -24.13 14.05 29.20
C SER A 577 -23.35 15.04 30.10
N GLY A 578 -23.89 16.24 30.29
CA GLY A 578 -23.20 17.31 31.04
C GLY A 578 -22.09 18.01 30.28
N THR A 579 -21.57 19.10 30.84
CA THR A 579 -20.56 19.94 30.19
C THR A 579 -19.51 20.44 31.17
N ALA A 580 -18.41 20.98 30.66
CA ALA A 580 -17.43 21.73 31.43
C ALA A 580 -17.16 23.07 30.77
N ILE A 581 -17.10 24.13 31.59
CA ILE A 581 -16.76 25.49 31.18
C ILE A 581 -15.33 25.76 31.64
N ILE A 582 -14.47 26.12 30.69
CA ILE A 582 -13.04 26.33 30.89
C ILE A 582 -12.70 27.74 30.41
N ASN A 583 -12.29 28.65 31.30
CA ASN A 583 -12.10 30.08 31.00
C ASN A 583 -13.30 30.71 30.26
N GLY A 584 -14.52 30.38 30.68
CA GLY A 584 -15.76 30.87 30.06
C GLY A 584 -16.15 30.21 28.72
N LYS A 585 -15.43 29.17 28.29
CA LYS A 585 -15.68 28.44 27.03
C LYS A 585 -16.16 27.02 27.29
N ASP A 586 -17.11 26.54 26.50
CA ASP A 586 -17.69 25.19 26.68
C ASP A 586 -16.87 24.13 25.93
N ILE A 587 -16.49 23.03 26.59
CA ILE A 587 -15.72 21.91 25.99
C ILE A 587 -16.39 21.27 24.77
N ARG A 588 -17.71 21.35 24.64
CA ARG A 588 -18.46 20.78 23.51
C ARG A 588 -18.43 21.68 22.28
N ARG A 589 -18.29 23.00 22.45
CA ARG A 589 -18.37 23.99 21.37
C ARG A 589 -17.00 24.58 20.99
N ASP A 590 -16.18 24.90 21.99
CA ASP A 590 -15.02 25.78 21.86
C ASP A 590 -13.69 25.08 22.14
N MET A 591 -13.64 23.75 21.97
CA MET A 591 -12.50 22.92 22.37
C MET A 591 -11.15 23.38 21.81
N ASN A 592 -11.11 23.84 20.55
CA ASN A 592 -9.87 24.33 19.93
C ASN A 592 -9.32 25.58 20.64
N ALA A 593 -10.20 26.46 21.09
CA ALA A 593 -9.85 27.69 21.78
C ALA A 593 -9.57 27.46 23.28
N ILE A 594 -10.01 26.33 23.82
CA ILE A 594 -9.68 25.83 25.16
C ILE A 594 -8.28 25.19 25.17
N ARG A 595 -7.99 24.34 24.18
CA ARG A 595 -6.70 23.63 24.01
C ARG A 595 -5.50 24.55 23.92
N SER A 596 -5.66 25.76 23.39
CA SER A 596 -4.57 26.76 23.36
C SER A 596 -4.12 27.26 24.74
N SER A 597 -4.93 27.02 25.79
CA SER A 597 -4.65 27.46 27.17
C SER A 597 -4.48 26.31 28.16
N ILE A 598 -4.56 25.06 27.70
CA ILE A 598 -4.43 23.86 28.53
C ILE A 598 -3.01 23.29 28.45
N GLY A 599 -2.43 23.03 29.61
CA GLY A 599 -1.31 22.11 29.79
C GLY A 599 -1.82 20.74 30.25
N PHE A 600 -1.31 19.66 29.68
CA PHE A 600 -1.67 18.31 30.08
C PHE A 600 -0.43 17.43 30.22
N CYS A 601 -0.34 16.73 31.35
CA CYS A 601 0.67 15.71 31.61
C CYS A 601 -0.05 14.38 31.90
N PRO A 602 -0.02 13.41 30.98
CA PRO A 602 -0.66 12.11 31.17
C PRO A 602 0.11 11.21 32.14
N GLN A 603 -0.45 10.05 32.49
CA GLN A 603 0.20 9.07 33.37
C GLN A 603 1.54 8.56 32.80
N HIS A 604 1.62 8.31 31.49
CA HIS A 604 2.85 7.92 30.80
C HIS A 604 3.58 9.13 30.19
N ASN A 605 4.91 9.07 30.12
CA ASN A 605 5.73 10.15 29.58
C ASN A 605 5.64 10.18 28.04
N ILE A 606 4.90 11.13 27.48
CA ILE A 606 4.78 11.34 26.03
C ILE A 606 5.86 12.33 25.57
N LEU A 607 7.04 11.81 25.25
CA LEU A 607 8.22 12.60 24.86
C LEU A 607 8.78 12.13 23.51
N PHE A 608 9.41 13.04 22.78
CA PHE A 608 10.19 12.69 21.59
C PHE A 608 11.56 12.21 22.03
N GLU A 609 11.83 10.91 21.95
CA GLU A 609 13.08 10.32 22.45
C GLU A 609 14.36 10.98 21.94
N ASP A 610 14.35 11.42 20.67
CA ASP A 610 15.52 12.00 20.03
C ASP A 610 15.68 13.51 20.27
N LEU A 611 14.69 14.23 20.80
CA LEU A 611 14.78 15.67 21.08
C LEU A 611 15.46 15.94 22.42
N THR A 612 16.22 17.03 22.53
CA THR A 612 16.86 17.44 23.79
C THR A 612 15.87 18.13 24.74
N VAL A 613 16.24 18.29 26.01
CA VAL A 613 15.44 19.03 27.00
C VAL A 613 15.13 20.45 26.50
N ARG A 614 16.14 21.17 26.01
CA ARG A 614 16.01 22.51 25.40
C ARG A 614 15.02 22.52 24.25
N GLU A 615 15.15 21.57 23.32
CA GLU A 615 14.32 21.49 22.12
C GLU A 615 12.86 21.16 22.44
N HIS A 616 12.61 20.30 23.45
CA HIS A 616 11.26 20.00 23.91
C HIS A 616 10.55 21.26 24.43
N ILE A 617 11.19 21.98 25.36
CA ILE A 617 10.61 23.20 25.93
C ILE A 617 10.41 24.24 24.83
N THR A 618 11.41 24.43 23.96
CA THR A 618 11.32 25.33 22.80
C THR A 618 10.14 24.98 21.89
N PHE A 619 10.00 23.71 21.52
CA PHE A 619 8.95 23.23 20.62
C PHE A 619 7.57 23.48 21.20
N TYR A 620 7.33 23.06 22.44
CA TYR A 620 6.00 23.20 23.05
C TYR A 620 5.67 24.65 23.42
N SER A 621 6.66 25.46 23.79
CA SER A 621 6.46 26.90 24.03
C SER A 621 6.04 27.64 22.76
N LEU A 622 6.71 27.37 21.63
CA LEU A 622 6.34 27.92 20.32
C LEU A 622 4.98 27.38 19.82
N LEU A 623 4.66 26.12 20.11
CA LEU A 623 3.38 25.51 19.73
C LEU A 623 2.20 26.18 20.43
N LYS A 624 2.33 26.42 21.75
CA LYS A 624 1.36 27.14 22.59
C LYS A 624 1.29 28.64 22.26
N GLY A 625 2.31 29.17 21.61
CA GLY A 625 2.29 30.47 20.95
C GLY A 625 3.09 31.57 21.63
N LEU A 626 4.09 31.19 22.43
CA LEU A 626 5.07 32.12 22.97
C LEU A 626 5.88 32.78 21.84
N HIS A 627 6.19 34.08 22.01
CA HIS A 627 7.05 34.79 21.06
C HIS A 627 8.49 34.26 21.12
N LYS A 628 9.15 34.18 19.97
CA LYS A 628 10.51 33.61 19.85
C LYS A 628 11.51 34.25 20.81
N ASP A 629 11.39 35.56 21.04
CA ASP A 629 12.31 36.33 21.89
C ASP A 629 12.18 35.98 23.38
N ASP A 630 11.05 35.41 23.79
CA ASP A 630 10.78 35.00 25.17
C ASP A 630 11.06 33.50 25.40
N VAL A 631 11.23 32.71 24.33
CA VAL A 631 11.42 31.25 24.43
C VAL A 631 12.69 30.89 25.20
N GLU A 632 13.80 31.60 24.97
CA GLU A 632 15.05 31.29 25.65
C GLU A 632 14.96 31.53 27.16
N ARG A 633 14.29 32.62 27.57
CA ARG A 633 14.01 32.90 28.98
C ARG A 633 13.11 31.82 29.60
N GLU A 634 12.12 31.34 28.85
CA GLU A 634 11.23 30.26 29.29
C GLU A 634 11.99 28.93 29.44
N VAL A 635 12.91 28.62 28.54
CA VAL A 635 13.79 27.45 28.63
C VAL A 635 14.66 27.53 29.88
N GLU A 636 15.37 28.64 30.08
CA GLU A 636 16.22 28.85 31.26
C GLU A 636 15.43 28.73 32.57
N LYS A 637 14.24 29.35 32.62
CA LYS A 637 13.34 29.28 33.78
C LYS A 637 13.01 27.82 34.12
N TYR A 638 12.48 27.05 33.16
CA TYR A 638 12.02 25.69 33.45
C TYR A 638 13.17 24.70 33.64
N VAL A 639 14.28 24.86 32.94
CA VAL A 639 15.46 24.00 33.16
C VAL A 639 16.00 24.16 34.58
N LYS A 640 16.05 25.40 35.09
CA LYS A 640 16.45 25.69 36.48
C LYS A 640 15.45 25.13 37.49
N LEU A 641 14.15 25.40 37.30
CA LEU A 641 13.08 24.91 38.18
C LEU A 641 13.01 23.38 38.24
N LEU A 642 13.25 22.69 37.12
CA LEU A 642 13.25 21.22 37.05
C LEU A 642 14.57 20.59 37.54
N LYS A 643 15.58 21.39 37.89
CA LYS A 643 16.94 20.95 38.24
C LYS A 643 17.58 20.10 37.12
N LEU A 644 17.40 20.51 35.86
CA LEU A 644 17.89 19.82 34.66
C LEU A 644 19.02 20.57 33.93
N GLU A 645 19.65 21.56 34.56
CA GLU A 645 20.71 22.42 33.97
C GLU A 645 21.83 21.60 33.32
N ASN A 646 22.35 20.59 34.03
CA ASN A 646 23.41 19.71 33.55
C ASN A 646 22.97 18.73 32.43
N LYS A 647 21.68 18.71 32.08
CA LYS A 647 21.06 17.81 31.10
C LYS A 647 20.30 18.57 30.00
N ILE A 648 20.49 19.88 29.89
CA ILE A 648 19.75 20.76 28.96
C ILE A 648 19.89 20.33 27.49
N ASP A 649 21.08 19.90 27.08
CA ASP A 649 21.37 19.46 25.70
C ASP A 649 21.41 17.93 25.54
N VAL A 650 20.92 17.20 26.56
CA VAL A 650 20.80 15.73 26.52
C VAL A 650 19.45 15.34 25.92
N GLN A 651 19.45 14.33 25.07
CA GLN A 651 18.25 13.75 24.46
C GLN A 651 17.35 13.08 25.49
N ALA A 652 16.03 13.11 25.28
CA ALA A 652 15.08 12.51 26.21
C ALA A 652 15.32 11.01 26.42
N SER A 653 15.79 10.28 25.40
CA SER A 653 16.17 8.86 25.50
C SER A 653 17.17 8.59 26.64
N GLY A 654 18.17 9.46 26.80
CA GLY A 654 19.24 9.39 27.80
C GLY A 654 18.89 9.92 29.20
N LEU A 655 17.65 10.37 29.42
CA LEU A 655 17.17 10.80 30.74
C LEU A 655 16.68 9.60 31.57
N SER A 656 16.87 9.64 32.89
CA SER A 656 16.26 8.67 33.81
C SER A 656 14.74 8.80 33.82
N GLY A 657 14.02 7.77 34.30
CA GLY A 657 12.55 7.80 34.37
C GLY A 657 12.00 9.02 35.13
N GLY A 658 12.60 9.36 36.28
CA GLY A 658 12.24 10.55 37.05
C GLY A 658 12.55 11.86 36.33
N MET A 659 13.68 11.95 35.62
CA MET A 659 14.02 13.13 34.80
C MET A 659 13.07 13.31 33.61
N LYS A 660 12.67 12.22 32.95
CA LYS A 660 11.62 12.23 31.91
C LYS A 660 10.30 12.74 32.47
N ARG A 661 9.95 12.32 33.69
CA ARG A 661 8.73 12.79 34.37
C ARG A 661 8.78 14.29 34.65
N LYS A 662 9.90 14.79 35.19
CA LYS A 662 10.14 16.22 35.41
C LYS A 662 10.01 17.01 34.10
N LEU A 663 10.63 16.55 33.01
CA LEU A 663 10.49 17.18 31.70
C LEU A 663 9.03 17.21 31.21
N SER A 664 8.29 16.11 31.35
CA SER A 664 6.87 16.02 30.97
C SER A 664 6.01 17.03 31.74
N VAL A 665 6.26 17.18 33.04
CA VAL A 665 5.60 18.19 33.89
C VAL A 665 5.98 19.60 33.44
N GLY A 666 7.25 19.84 33.16
CA GLY A 666 7.74 21.11 32.61
C GLY A 666 7.01 21.53 31.34
N ILE A 667 6.90 20.62 30.36
CA ILE A 667 6.20 20.85 29.10
C ILE A 667 4.73 21.26 29.32
N ALA A 668 4.06 20.63 30.29
CA ALA A 668 2.69 20.97 30.64
C ALA A 668 2.57 22.41 31.18
N LEU A 669 3.54 22.86 31.99
CA LEU A 669 3.56 24.19 32.61
C LEU A 669 4.01 25.34 31.68
N CYS A 670 4.84 25.03 30.68
CA CYS A 670 5.43 25.99 29.75
C CYS A 670 4.40 26.85 28.99
N ALA A 671 4.86 28.01 28.51
CA ALA A 671 4.11 29.06 27.82
C ALA A 671 2.93 29.60 28.64
N ASN A 672 3.15 29.77 29.95
CA ASN A 672 2.20 30.31 30.91
C ASN A 672 0.78 29.71 30.78
N SER A 673 0.72 28.38 30.77
CA SER A 673 -0.55 27.65 30.65
C SER A 673 -1.43 27.94 31.86
N LYS A 674 -2.57 28.62 31.66
CA LYS A 674 -3.48 29.02 32.74
C LYS A 674 -4.13 27.82 33.43
N ILE A 675 -4.38 26.76 32.68
CA ILE A 675 -5.07 25.58 33.17
C ILE A 675 -4.19 24.37 32.93
N VAL A 676 -3.86 23.64 33.98
CA VAL A 676 -2.90 22.54 33.90
C VAL A 676 -3.48 21.30 34.55
N LEU A 677 -3.43 20.18 33.84
CA LEU A 677 -3.97 18.89 34.26
C LEU A 677 -2.83 17.87 34.39
N PHE A 678 -2.68 17.29 35.56
CA PHE A 678 -1.68 16.27 35.86
C PHE A 678 -2.35 14.94 36.23
N ASP A 679 -2.11 13.90 35.44
CA ASP A 679 -2.65 12.57 35.72
C ASP A 679 -1.57 11.71 36.39
N GLU A 680 -1.70 11.52 37.69
CA GLU A 680 -0.74 10.81 38.55
C GLU A 680 0.75 11.21 38.34
N PRO A 681 1.13 12.49 38.50
CA PRO A 681 2.46 12.99 38.15
C PRO A 681 3.60 12.40 38.98
N SER A 682 3.34 11.96 40.21
CA SER A 682 4.33 11.37 41.12
C SER A 682 4.51 9.85 40.97
N SER A 683 3.69 9.19 40.15
CA SER A 683 3.72 7.74 39.98
C SER A 683 5.02 7.28 39.31
N GLY A 684 5.68 6.27 39.89
CA GLY A 684 6.95 5.74 39.38
C GLY A 684 8.18 6.63 39.58
N VAL A 685 8.07 7.70 40.38
CA VAL A 685 9.18 8.60 40.74
C VAL A 685 9.73 8.26 42.13
N ASP A 686 11.05 8.33 42.28
CA ASP A 686 11.73 8.13 43.57
C ASP A 686 11.31 9.19 44.62
N PRO A 687 11.41 8.89 45.93
CA PRO A 687 10.92 9.79 46.97
C PRO A 687 11.55 11.20 46.95
N GLY A 688 12.83 11.31 46.57
CA GLY A 688 13.53 12.59 46.49
C GLY A 688 13.00 13.45 45.35
N ALA A 689 12.93 12.89 44.14
CA ALA A 689 12.41 13.58 42.98
C ALA A 689 10.89 13.88 43.08
N ARG A 690 10.14 13.11 43.89
CA ARG A 690 8.75 13.41 44.21
C ARG A 690 8.62 14.71 45.01
N ARG A 691 9.46 14.93 46.02
CA ARG A 691 9.47 16.18 46.79
C ARG A 691 9.84 17.37 45.91
N ASP A 692 10.86 17.23 45.06
CA ASP A 692 11.22 18.27 44.09
C ASP A 692 10.04 18.65 43.18
N LEU A 693 9.26 17.66 42.75
CA LEU A 693 8.07 17.87 41.93
C LEU A 693 6.98 18.60 42.70
N TRP A 694 6.79 18.28 43.98
CA TRP A 694 5.81 18.97 44.83
C TRP A 694 6.18 20.43 45.04
N ASP A 695 7.45 20.71 45.33
CA ASP A 695 7.98 22.06 45.46
C ASP A 695 7.78 22.88 44.18
N LEU A 696 8.00 22.26 43.02
CA LEU A 696 7.75 22.86 41.71
C LEU A 696 6.27 23.21 41.50
N LEU A 697 5.36 22.29 41.80
CA LEU A 697 3.92 22.52 41.64
C LEU A 697 3.41 23.62 42.59
N GLN A 698 3.89 23.65 43.83
CA GLN A 698 3.59 24.72 44.77
C GLN A 698 4.13 26.08 44.30
N ALA A 699 5.36 26.12 43.76
CA ALA A 699 5.97 27.36 43.27
C ALA A 699 5.26 27.92 42.02
N GLU A 700 4.74 27.06 41.15
CA GLU A 700 4.08 27.45 39.89
C GLU A 700 2.54 27.52 40.00
N LYS A 701 1.94 27.42 41.20
CA LYS A 701 0.47 27.51 41.34
C LYS A 701 -0.10 28.91 41.12
N GLY A 702 0.71 29.95 41.36
CA GLY A 702 0.30 31.35 41.17
C GLY A 702 -0.08 31.64 39.71
N GLY A 703 -1.23 32.26 39.50
CA GLY A 703 -1.81 32.58 38.21
C GLY A 703 -2.40 31.39 37.45
N ARG A 704 -2.54 30.21 38.08
CA ARG A 704 -2.98 28.97 37.41
C ARG A 704 -4.08 28.23 38.18
N THR A 705 -4.91 27.50 37.43
CA THR A 705 -5.81 26.48 37.97
C THR A 705 -5.21 25.11 37.65
N ILE A 706 -4.79 24.39 38.69
CA ILE A 706 -4.14 23.09 38.54
C ILE A 706 -5.11 22.00 39.01
N LEU A 707 -5.38 21.02 38.15
CA LEU A 707 -6.08 19.78 38.50
C LEU A 707 -5.08 18.63 38.56
N LEU A 708 -4.98 18.01 39.73
CA LEU A 708 -4.07 16.90 40.00
C LEU A 708 -4.89 15.65 40.31
N SER A 709 -4.70 14.54 39.57
CA SER A 709 -5.19 13.24 40.04
C SER A 709 -4.08 12.52 40.81
N THR A 710 -4.44 11.89 41.93
CA THR A 710 -3.52 11.00 42.64
C THR A 710 -4.31 9.96 43.43
N HIS A 711 -3.64 8.87 43.77
CA HIS A 711 -4.10 7.90 44.76
C HIS A 711 -3.24 7.95 46.04
N PHE A 712 -2.20 8.79 46.07
CA PHE A 712 -1.35 8.98 47.25
C PHE A 712 -1.90 10.08 48.14
N MET A 713 -2.26 9.72 49.37
CA MET A 713 -3.00 10.62 50.25
C MET A 713 -2.08 11.69 50.85
N LEU A 714 -0.82 11.34 51.10
CA LEU A 714 0.23 12.30 51.45
C LEU A 714 0.44 13.38 50.37
N GLU A 715 0.35 13.00 49.08
CA GLU A 715 0.46 13.98 47.99
C GLU A 715 -0.74 14.94 47.98
N ALA A 716 -1.94 14.41 48.18
CA ALA A 716 -3.15 15.21 48.28
C ALA A 716 -3.11 16.16 49.49
N ASP A 717 -2.56 15.73 50.62
CA ASP A 717 -2.43 16.55 51.84
C ASP A 717 -1.45 17.72 51.64
N VAL A 718 -0.30 17.45 51.00
CA VAL A 718 0.77 18.43 50.82
C VAL A 718 0.47 19.40 49.68
N LEU A 719 -0.12 18.91 48.58
CA LEU A 719 -0.36 19.73 47.39
C LEU A 719 -1.75 20.35 47.34
N GLY A 720 -2.76 19.70 47.91
CA GLY A 720 -4.15 20.08 47.70
C GLY A 720 -4.57 21.29 48.52
N ASP A 721 -4.81 22.43 47.85
CA ASP A 721 -5.58 23.52 48.44
C ASP A 721 -7.05 23.10 48.60
N ARG A 722 -7.53 22.20 47.71
CA ARG A 722 -8.86 21.58 47.77
C ARG A 722 -8.80 20.14 47.26
N ILE A 723 -9.37 19.20 48.00
CA ILE A 723 -9.42 17.78 47.65
C ILE A 723 -10.87 17.41 47.31
N ALA A 724 -11.03 16.68 46.21
CA ALA A 724 -12.28 16.11 45.73
C ALA A 724 -12.17 14.58 45.80
N ILE A 725 -12.89 13.95 46.74
CA ILE A 725 -12.87 12.49 46.93
C ILE A 725 -13.92 11.85 46.03
N MET A 726 -13.48 10.96 45.15
CA MET A 726 -14.28 10.27 44.16
C MET A 726 -14.26 8.76 44.41
N SER A 727 -15.43 8.13 44.39
CA SER A 727 -15.60 6.68 44.54
C SER A 727 -16.75 6.20 43.65
N ASN A 728 -16.56 5.08 42.95
CA ASN A 728 -17.53 4.49 42.02
C ASN A 728 -18.16 5.48 41.02
N GLY A 729 -17.37 6.42 40.48
CA GLY A 729 -17.85 7.38 39.49
C GLY A 729 -18.57 8.61 40.06
N VAL A 730 -18.78 8.68 41.39
CA VAL A 730 -19.52 9.74 42.08
C VAL A 730 -18.58 10.55 42.99
N LEU A 731 -18.86 11.85 43.11
CA LEU A 731 -18.16 12.76 44.02
C LEU A 731 -18.75 12.69 45.43
N LYS A 732 -17.96 12.24 46.40
CA LYS A 732 -18.42 11.95 47.76
C LYS A 732 -18.20 13.11 48.74
N ALA A 733 -17.04 13.76 48.65
CA ALA A 733 -16.70 14.88 49.51
C ALA A 733 -15.78 15.87 48.78
N VAL A 734 -15.88 17.15 49.13
CA VAL A 734 -15.02 18.21 48.58
C VAL A 734 -14.67 19.21 49.66
N GLY A 735 -13.39 19.52 49.82
CA GLY A 735 -12.96 20.59 50.71
C GLY A 735 -11.44 20.63 50.90
N SER A 736 -10.98 21.59 51.69
CA SER A 736 -9.59 21.67 52.14
C SER A 736 -9.21 20.41 52.94
N PRO A 737 -7.92 20.00 52.95
CA PRO A 737 -7.48 18.87 53.75
C PRO A 737 -7.89 19.02 55.23
N TYR A 738 -7.81 20.25 55.75
CA TYR A 738 -8.28 20.58 57.10
C TYR A 738 -9.78 20.34 57.28
N PHE A 739 -10.63 20.84 56.36
CA PHE A 739 -12.07 20.61 56.42
C PHE A 739 -12.42 19.13 56.37
N LEU A 740 -11.81 18.36 55.48
CA LEU A 740 -12.10 16.93 55.32
C LEU A 740 -11.67 16.12 56.55
N LYS A 741 -10.49 16.40 57.11
CA LYS A 741 -10.03 15.80 58.37
C LYS A 741 -10.94 16.19 59.54
N LYS A 742 -11.44 17.42 59.59
CA LYS A 742 -12.36 17.85 60.65
C LYS A 742 -13.76 17.23 60.52
N GLN A 743 -14.28 17.13 59.30
CA GLN A 743 -15.63 16.65 59.01
C GLN A 743 -15.75 15.12 59.17
N PHE A 744 -14.75 14.38 58.69
CA PHE A 744 -14.76 12.93 58.67
C PHE A 744 -13.83 12.30 59.69
N GLY A 745 -12.85 13.06 60.20
CA GLY A 745 -11.90 12.56 61.17
C GLY A 745 -12.59 12.12 62.46
N VAL A 746 -11.98 11.11 63.07
CA VAL A 746 -12.47 10.46 64.29
C VAL A 746 -11.84 11.08 65.56
N GLY A 747 -11.08 12.16 65.40
CA GLY A 747 -10.35 12.83 66.48
C GLY A 747 -8.83 12.56 66.42
N TYR A 748 -8.19 12.46 67.58
CA TYR A 748 -6.75 12.27 67.72
C TYR A 748 -6.41 10.82 68.08
N HIS A 749 -5.35 10.29 67.50
CA HIS A 749 -4.81 8.98 67.84
C HIS A 749 -3.70 9.12 68.86
N LEU A 750 -3.89 8.53 70.04
CA LEU A 750 -2.86 8.38 71.05
C LEU A 750 -2.27 6.97 70.94
N VAL A 751 -1.01 6.89 70.53
CA VAL A 751 -0.25 5.64 70.45
C VAL A 751 0.75 5.60 71.60
N CYS A 752 0.66 4.58 72.45
CA CYS A 752 1.60 4.34 73.54
C CYS A 752 2.45 3.10 73.21
N VAL A 753 3.77 3.23 73.28
CA VAL A 753 4.72 2.12 73.09
C VAL A 753 5.05 1.51 74.45
N LYS A 754 4.82 0.21 74.59
CA LYS A 754 5.13 -0.57 75.78
C LYS A 754 6.62 -0.84 75.86
N LYS A 755 7.17 -0.73 77.07
CA LYS A 755 8.58 -1.04 77.35
C LYS A 755 8.86 -2.55 77.36
N ASP A 756 7.92 -3.34 77.88
CA ASP A 756 8.00 -4.82 78.01
C ASP A 756 6.59 -5.45 77.94
N ALA A 757 6.51 -6.77 77.75
CA ALA A 757 5.24 -7.52 77.74
C ALA A 757 4.47 -7.49 79.09
N SER A 758 5.08 -6.94 80.15
CA SER A 758 4.51 -6.73 81.49
C SER A 758 3.70 -5.43 81.62
N CYS A 759 3.54 -4.64 80.57
CA CYS A 759 2.67 -3.46 80.56
C CYS A 759 1.20 -3.87 80.61
N ASP A 760 0.50 -3.46 81.67
CA ASP A 760 -0.94 -3.69 81.84
C ASP A 760 -1.75 -2.69 81.01
N SER A 761 -2.30 -3.15 79.88
CA SER A 761 -3.12 -2.32 78.98
C SER A 761 -4.41 -1.82 79.64
N MET A 762 -4.88 -2.50 80.70
CA MET A 762 -6.08 -2.13 81.43
C MET A 762 -5.82 -0.93 82.34
N ALA A 763 -4.69 -0.91 83.05
CA ALA A 763 -4.27 0.21 83.89
C ALA A 763 -4.10 1.51 83.08
N VAL A 764 -3.53 1.43 81.88
CA VAL A 764 -3.42 2.57 80.96
C VAL A 764 -4.81 3.06 80.51
N THR A 765 -5.71 2.12 80.18
CA THR A 765 -7.09 2.46 79.79
C THR A 765 -7.86 3.12 80.95
N GLU A 766 -7.68 2.67 82.19
CA GLU A 766 -8.32 3.25 83.38
C GLU A 766 -7.85 4.68 83.66
N LEU A 767 -6.55 4.94 83.52
CA LEU A 767 -6.00 6.31 83.62
C LEU A 767 -6.63 7.23 82.58
N LEU A 768 -6.76 6.76 81.32
CA LEU A 768 -7.39 7.54 80.26
C LEU A 768 -8.89 7.79 80.53
N ARG A 769 -9.60 6.80 81.09
CA ARG A 769 -11.03 6.90 81.44
C ARG A 769 -11.33 7.92 82.53
N LYS A 770 -10.38 8.21 83.43
CA LYS A 770 -10.51 9.28 84.44
C LYS A 770 -10.78 10.64 83.79
N TYR A 771 -10.25 10.86 82.59
CA TYR A 771 -10.38 12.10 81.85
C TYR A 771 -11.41 12.04 80.74
N ILE A 772 -11.52 10.89 80.07
CA ILE A 772 -12.45 10.69 78.96
C ILE A 772 -13.23 9.39 79.19
N PRO A 773 -14.45 9.47 79.76
CA PRO A 773 -15.21 8.30 80.20
C PRO A 773 -15.47 7.27 79.10
N ASP A 774 -15.63 7.74 77.86
CA ASP A 774 -15.98 6.91 76.70
C ASP A 774 -14.75 6.36 75.92
N VAL A 775 -13.52 6.58 76.41
CA VAL A 775 -12.31 6.08 75.73
C VAL A 775 -12.28 4.56 75.74
N LYS A 776 -12.09 4.02 74.52
CA LYS A 776 -11.92 2.60 74.24
C LYS A 776 -10.56 2.41 73.57
N LYS A 777 -9.92 1.29 73.90
CA LYS A 777 -8.74 0.80 73.19
C LYS A 777 -9.16 0.40 71.78
N GLU A 778 -8.55 1.00 70.76
CA GLU A 778 -8.85 0.74 69.35
C GLU A 778 -8.13 -0.51 68.86
N SER A 779 -6.83 -0.63 69.18
CA SER A 779 -6.01 -1.78 68.83
C SER A 779 -4.85 -1.97 69.80
N GLU A 780 -4.38 -3.21 69.91
CA GLU A 780 -3.19 -3.60 70.65
C GLU A 780 -2.41 -4.56 69.77
N ILE A 781 -1.33 -4.07 69.15
CA ILE A 781 -0.54 -4.82 68.18
C ILE A 781 0.90 -4.87 68.71
N GLY A 782 1.34 -6.04 69.18
CA GLY A 782 2.68 -6.24 69.73
C GLY A 782 2.99 -5.29 70.91
N THR A 783 3.89 -4.34 70.67
CA THR A 783 4.34 -3.34 71.65
C THR A 783 3.55 -2.03 71.61
N GLU A 784 2.53 -1.87 70.76
CA GLU A 784 1.80 -0.61 70.59
C GLU A 784 0.35 -0.71 71.10
N LEU A 785 -0.09 0.31 71.84
CA LEU A 785 -1.47 0.53 72.28
C LEU A 785 -2.03 1.77 71.57
N SER A 786 -3.09 1.61 70.78
CA SER A 786 -3.77 2.74 70.10
C SER A 786 -5.09 3.09 70.77
N TYR A 787 -5.31 4.38 70.99
CA TYR A 787 -6.55 4.96 71.49
C TYR A 787 -7.03 6.08 70.58
N LEU A 788 -8.32 6.05 70.27
CA LEU A 788 -8.99 7.12 69.54
C LEU A 788 -9.64 8.10 70.51
N LEU A 789 -9.25 9.38 70.44
CA LEU A 789 -9.69 10.45 71.31
C LEU A 789 -10.56 11.46 70.54
N ASP A 790 -11.82 11.66 70.95
CA ASP A 790 -12.74 12.62 70.31
C ASP A 790 -12.26 14.09 70.46
N ASP A 791 -12.42 14.88 69.39
CA ASP A 791 -12.07 16.31 69.30
C ASP A 791 -12.81 17.16 70.34
N LYS A 792 -13.98 16.71 70.81
CA LYS A 792 -14.73 17.38 71.89
C LYS A 792 -13.95 17.48 73.21
N ASN A 793 -12.99 16.58 73.44
CA ASN A 793 -12.27 16.46 74.71
C ASN A 793 -10.88 17.11 74.68
N VAL A 794 -10.53 17.87 73.64
CA VAL A 794 -9.21 18.50 73.45
C VAL A 794 -8.78 19.36 74.65
N LEU A 795 -9.71 20.03 75.33
CA LEU A 795 -9.42 20.85 76.51
C LEU A 795 -8.85 20.05 77.69
N VAL A 796 -9.09 18.74 77.73
CA VAL A 796 -8.67 17.84 78.82
C VAL A 796 -7.34 17.14 78.49
N PHE A 797 -6.93 17.11 77.21
CA PHE A 797 -5.75 16.38 76.76
C PHE A 797 -4.47 16.80 77.45
N GLN A 798 -4.26 18.10 77.69
CA GLN A 798 -3.05 18.57 78.37
C GLN A 798 -2.87 17.96 79.76
N LYS A 799 -3.95 17.86 80.55
CA LYS A 799 -3.91 17.29 81.90
C LYS A 799 -3.74 15.78 81.85
N MET A 800 -4.46 15.13 80.93
CA MET A 800 -4.39 13.68 80.72
C MET A 800 -2.98 13.22 80.29
N LEU A 801 -2.38 13.87 79.29
CA LEU A 801 -1.05 13.53 78.80
C LEU A 801 0.03 13.80 79.85
N LYS A 802 -0.12 14.87 80.65
CA LYS A 802 0.79 15.16 81.77
C LYS A 802 0.76 14.05 82.82
N GLU A 803 -0.42 13.59 83.23
CA GLU A 803 -0.56 12.48 84.19
C GLU A 803 -0.08 11.14 83.58
N LEU A 804 -0.25 10.93 82.28
CA LEU A 804 0.30 9.78 81.56
C LEU A 804 1.84 9.80 81.53
N GLU A 805 2.45 10.98 81.36
CA GLU A 805 3.90 11.16 81.34
C GLU A 805 4.51 10.98 82.73
N GLU A 806 3.88 11.53 83.77
CA GLU A 806 4.28 11.37 85.17
C GLU A 806 4.22 9.89 85.61
N ASN A 807 3.19 9.14 85.18
CA ASN A 807 3.01 7.72 85.50
C ASN A 807 3.62 6.74 84.48
N SER A 808 4.33 7.23 83.46
CA SER A 808 4.86 6.42 82.35
C SER A 808 5.78 5.28 82.82
N LYS A 809 6.59 5.53 83.86
CA LYS A 809 7.51 4.54 84.46
C LYS A 809 6.78 3.44 85.23
N GLU A 810 5.67 3.76 85.90
CA GLU A 810 4.86 2.80 86.66
C GLU A 810 3.99 1.96 85.72
N LEU A 811 3.53 2.57 84.62
CA LEU A 811 2.72 1.92 83.59
C LEU A 811 3.55 1.14 82.55
N ASN A 812 4.88 1.11 82.68
CA ASN A 812 5.80 0.49 81.73
C ASN A 812 5.61 0.96 80.28
N ILE A 813 5.37 2.26 80.08
CA ILE A 813 5.30 2.90 78.75
C ILE A 813 6.67 3.51 78.44
N GLU A 814 7.25 3.16 77.29
CA GLU A 814 8.53 3.70 76.81
C GLU A 814 8.35 5.09 76.21
N SER A 815 7.33 5.27 75.37
CA SER A 815 7.00 6.55 74.76
C SER A 815 5.52 6.64 74.39
N TYR A 816 5.00 7.84 74.24
CA TYR A 816 3.67 8.07 73.69
C TYR A 816 3.73 9.13 72.58
N GLY A 817 2.85 9.00 71.59
CA GLY A 817 2.71 9.93 70.48
C GLY A 817 1.25 10.25 70.24
N ILE A 818 0.94 11.53 69.99
CA ILE A 818 -0.38 11.94 69.51
C ILE A 818 -0.27 12.29 68.03
N SER A 819 -1.16 11.74 67.22
CA SER A 819 -1.27 12.03 65.80
C SER A 819 -2.69 12.43 65.44
N LEU A 820 -2.82 13.27 64.42
CA LEU A 820 -4.12 13.65 63.87
C LEU A 820 -4.58 12.62 62.86
N THR A 821 -5.90 12.52 62.69
CA THR A 821 -6.51 11.68 61.67
C THR A 821 -5.89 11.94 60.30
N THR A 822 -5.41 10.89 59.66
CA THR A 822 -4.78 10.99 58.34
C THR A 822 -5.86 11.15 57.25
N LEU A 823 -5.48 11.65 56.07
CA LEU A 823 -6.38 11.60 54.91
C LEU A 823 -6.69 10.14 54.49
N GLU A 824 -5.86 9.18 54.89
CA GLU A 824 -6.08 7.75 54.64
C GLU A 824 -7.30 7.23 55.34
N GLU A 825 -7.45 7.55 56.62
CA GLU A 825 -8.63 7.20 57.40
C GLU A 825 -9.88 7.92 56.92
N VAL A 826 -9.77 9.21 56.57
CA VAL A 826 -10.88 9.97 55.96
C VAL A 826 -11.35 9.29 54.68
N PHE A 827 -10.41 8.87 53.82
CA PHE A 827 -10.73 8.17 52.58
C PHE A 827 -11.39 6.81 52.81
N LEU A 828 -10.89 6.02 53.76
CA LEU A 828 -11.49 4.73 54.14
C LEU A 828 -12.93 4.93 54.62
N LYS A 829 -13.18 5.91 55.49
CA LYS A 829 -14.51 6.18 56.05
C LYS A 829 -15.52 6.63 54.99
N VAL A 830 -15.11 7.57 54.14
CA VAL A 830 -15.93 8.02 52.98
C VAL A 830 -16.19 6.86 51.99
N GLY A 831 -15.29 5.86 51.96
CA GLY A 831 -15.46 4.63 51.18
C GLY A 831 -16.43 3.62 51.80
N THR A 832 -16.41 3.46 53.14
CA THR A 832 -17.20 2.47 53.89
C THR A 832 -18.67 2.83 54.05
N ASP A 833 -19.04 4.12 54.02
CA ASP A 833 -20.44 4.56 54.13
C ASP A 833 -21.35 3.98 53.01
N ASN A 834 -20.79 3.39 51.94
CA ASN A 834 -21.57 2.67 50.92
C ASN A 834 -21.94 1.22 51.28
N LEU A 835 -21.31 0.60 52.30
CA LEU A 835 -21.64 -0.77 52.70
C LEU A 835 -22.89 -0.84 53.60
N GLU A 836 -23.28 0.27 54.24
CA GLU A 836 -24.46 0.32 55.10
C GLU A 836 -25.77 0.61 54.32
N ASP A 837 -25.68 1.29 53.18
CA ASP A 837 -26.83 1.68 52.34
C ASP A 837 -27.34 0.58 51.36
N GLU A 838 -26.67 -0.58 51.27
CA GLU A 838 -27.14 -1.76 50.50
C GLU A 838 -27.81 -2.85 51.36
N SER A 839 -28.35 -2.51 52.53
CA SER A 839 -29.09 -3.47 53.38
C SER A 839 -30.57 -3.59 52.98
N LYS A 840 -30.86 -4.26 51.86
CA LYS A 840 -32.16 -4.94 51.67
C LYS A 840 -32.17 -6.25 52.49
N PRO A 841 -33.31 -6.65 53.09
CA PRO A 841 -33.34 -7.81 53.97
C PRO A 841 -33.29 -9.09 53.14
N SER A 842 -32.10 -9.66 52.96
CA SER A 842 -31.97 -11.05 52.52
C SER A 842 -32.22 -11.96 53.72
N THR A 843 -33.34 -12.66 53.65
CA THR A 843 -33.66 -13.95 54.29
C THR A 843 -32.52 -14.57 55.09
N LYS A 844 -32.79 -14.76 56.39
CA LYS A 844 -32.03 -15.63 57.30
C LYS A 844 -31.73 -16.98 56.61
N LEU A 845 -30.48 -17.16 56.18
CA LEU A 845 -29.89 -18.47 56.04
C LEU A 845 -28.87 -18.60 57.17
N ASN A 846 -28.99 -19.70 57.91
CA ASN A 846 -28.23 -20.00 59.12
C ASN A 846 -26.72 -19.80 58.92
N GLY A 847 -26.17 -18.84 59.66
CA GLY A 847 -24.73 -18.66 59.80
C GLY A 847 -24.14 -19.72 60.72
N THR A 848 -23.48 -20.71 60.14
CA THR A 848 -22.31 -21.34 60.76
C THR A 848 -21.08 -20.52 60.37
N THR A 849 -20.44 -20.00 61.40
CA THR A 849 -19.23 -19.20 61.43
C THR A 849 -18.15 -19.74 60.49
N THR A 850 -17.84 -19.01 59.42
CA THR A 850 -16.63 -19.20 58.59
C THR A 850 -15.90 -17.88 58.44
N SER A 851 -15.40 -17.37 59.56
CA SER A 851 -14.35 -16.35 59.60
C SER A 851 -13.28 -16.86 60.57
N ASN A 852 -12.41 -17.71 60.04
CA ASN A 852 -11.08 -18.07 60.58
C ASN A 852 -10.38 -18.99 59.57
N LYS A 853 -10.18 -18.50 58.34
CA LYS A 853 -9.50 -19.28 57.28
C LYS A 853 -8.43 -18.51 56.52
N TYR A 854 -7.93 -17.41 57.07
CA TYR A 854 -6.80 -16.68 56.48
C TYR A 854 -5.60 -16.43 57.42
N GLU A 855 -5.64 -16.89 58.67
CA GLU A 855 -4.47 -16.85 59.57
C GLU A 855 -4.00 -18.23 60.08
N ASN A 856 -4.69 -19.33 59.73
CA ASN A 856 -4.29 -20.69 60.13
C ASN A 856 -3.67 -21.53 58.99
N GLU A 857 -3.36 -20.94 57.84
CA GLU A 857 -2.69 -21.66 56.72
C GLU A 857 -1.16 -21.45 56.67
N ILE A 858 -0.56 -20.74 57.63
CA ILE A 858 0.91 -20.58 57.70
C ILE A 858 1.58 -21.59 58.65
N GLU A 859 0.86 -22.27 59.54
CA GLU A 859 1.49 -23.16 60.54
C GLU A 859 1.20 -24.66 60.41
N ASN A 860 0.38 -25.13 59.46
CA ASN A 860 0.18 -26.58 59.26
C ASN A 860 0.29 -26.97 57.79
N GLY A 861 1.51 -27.25 57.34
CA GLY A 861 1.76 -27.74 55.99
C GLY A 861 3.22 -27.80 55.55
N LEU A 862 4.15 -28.01 56.48
CA LEU A 862 5.52 -28.42 56.16
C LEU A 862 5.61 -29.95 56.15
N ASP A 863 4.76 -30.60 55.33
CA ASP A 863 5.21 -31.84 54.71
C ASP A 863 6.22 -31.44 53.66
N SER A 864 7.48 -31.63 54.00
CA SER A 864 8.62 -31.58 53.10
C SER A 864 8.49 -32.70 52.05
N ASN A 865 7.51 -32.60 51.15
CA ASN A 865 7.65 -33.17 49.84
C ASN A 865 8.68 -32.31 49.12
N THR A 866 9.94 -32.67 49.30
CA THR A 866 11.03 -32.26 48.42
C THR A 866 10.59 -32.67 47.02
N PHE A 867 9.99 -31.74 46.28
CA PHE A 867 9.67 -31.93 44.87
C PHE A 867 10.96 -32.38 44.20
N LEU A 868 10.99 -33.63 43.74
CA LEU A 868 12.14 -34.20 43.04
C LEU A 868 12.29 -33.43 41.74
N VAL A 869 13.12 -32.39 41.76
CA VAL A 869 13.50 -31.64 40.56
C VAL A 869 14.31 -32.60 39.71
N HIS A 870 13.80 -32.95 38.53
CA HIS A 870 14.54 -33.74 37.56
C HIS A 870 15.92 -33.10 37.31
N LYS A 871 16.99 -33.90 37.23
CA LYS A 871 18.36 -33.45 36.93
C LYS A 871 18.86 -34.16 35.67
N GLY A 872 19.76 -33.53 34.92
CA GLY A 872 20.34 -34.09 33.69
C GLY A 872 19.36 -34.15 32.50
N ALA A 873 19.40 -35.21 31.70
CA ALA A 873 18.61 -35.35 30.46
C ALA A 873 17.10 -35.28 30.67
N GLN A 874 16.60 -35.79 31.80
CA GLN A 874 15.17 -35.78 32.14
C GLN A 874 14.65 -34.36 32.41
N LEU A 875 15.50 -33.48 32.94
CA LEU A 875 15.17 -32.07 33.09
C LEU A 875 15.03 -31.38 31.74
N TYR A 876 15.97 -31.63 30.82
CA TYR A 876 15.92 -31.06 29.47
C TYR A 876 14.68 -31.54 28.70
N LEU A 877 14.30 -32.81 28.85
CA LEU A 877 13.06 -33.32 28.27
C LEU A 877 11.84 -32.63 28.86
N ASN A 878 11.78 -32.49 30.20
CA ASN A 878 10.64 -31.84 30.85
C ASN A 878 10.56 -30.34 30.50
N GLN A 879 11.69 -29.66 30.41
CA GLN A 879 11.77 -28.27 29.93
C GLN A 879 11.31 -28.16 28.47
N PHE A 880 11.70 -29.10 27.60
CA PHE A 880 11.24 -29.15 26.22
C PHE A 880 9.72 -29.36 26.15
N VAL A 881 9.18 -30.32 26.90
CA VAL A 881 7.73 -30.58 26.98
C VAL A 881 6.98 -29.36 27.51
N ALA A 882 7.49 -28.71 28.57
CA ALA A 882 6.90 -27.50 29.12
C ALA A 882 6.94 -26.33 28.12
N LEU A 883 8.04 -26.17 27.38
CA LEU A 883 8.17 -25.17 26.32
C LEU A 883 7.22 -25.45 25.15
N MET A 884 7.06 -26.71 24.76
CA MET A 884 6.11 -27.12 23.71
C MET A 884 4.67 -26.91 24.17
N HIS A 885 4.33 -27.28 25.40
CA HIS A 885 3.01 -27.03 25.97
C HIS A 885 2.71 -25.53 26.07
N LYS A 886 3.68 -24.72 26.51
CA LYS A 886 3.59 -23.25 26.47
C LYS A 886 3.34 -22.75 25.05
N LYS A 887 4.10 -23.22 24.05
CA LYS A 887 3.91 -22.83 22.65
C LYS A 887 2.53 -23.23 22.12
N VAL A 888 2.05 -24.43 22.40
CA VAL A 888 0.71 -24.91 21.99
C VAL A 888 -0.38 -24.04 22.62
N LEU A 889 -0.30 -23.74 23.92
CA LEU A 889 -1.25 -22.85 24.59
C LEU A 889 -1.25 -21.44 23.99
N LEU A 890 -0.07 -20.89 23.69
CA LEU A 890 0.08 -19.57 23.07
C LEU A 890 -0.51 -19.56 21.65
N SER A 891 -0.21 -20.60 20.88
CA SER A 891 -0.75 -20.84 19.54
C SER A 891 -2.28 -20.94 19.55
N TRP A 892 -2.84 -21.72 20.46
CA TRP A 892 -4.28 -21.96 20.51
C TRP A 892 -5.06 -20.71 20.96
N ARG A 893 -4.48 -19.93 21.88
CA ARG A 893 -5.02 -18.62 22.30
C ARG A 893 -4.95 -17.58 21.17
N ASN A 894 -3.98 -17.68 20.26
CA ASN A 894 -3.80 -16.78 19.11
C ASN A 894 -4.24 -17.44 17.79
N LEU A 895 -5.42 -18.05 17.77
CA LEU A 895 -5.94 -18.79 16.61
C LEU A 895 -5.95 -17.97 15.32
N LEU A 896 -6.25 -16.67 15.42
CA LEU A 896 -6.28 -15.73 14.30
C LEU A 896 -4.93 -15.65 13.58
N LEU A 897 -3.82 -15.58 14.32
CA LEU A 897 -2.48 -15.47 13.74
C LEU A 897 -2.11 -16.73 12.96
N ILE A 898 -2.45 -17.91 13.49
CA ILE A 898 -2.20 -19.20 12.82
C ILE A 898 -3.04 -19.33 11.57
N VAL A 899 -4.32 -18.95 11.63
CA VAL A 899 -5.21 -18.96 10.47
C VAL A 899 -4.64 -18.06 9.36
N ILE A 900 -4.16 -16.86 9.69
CA ILE A 900 -3.50 -15.96 8.73
C ILE A 900 -2.23 -16.60 8.15
N GLN A 901 -1.35 -17.16 8.99
CA GLN A 901 -0.11 -17.80 8.56
C GLN A 901 -0.33 -19.04 7.68
N MET A 902 -1.46 -19.76 7.84
CA MET A 902 -1.83 -20.89 6.99
C MET A 902 -2.54 -20.45 5.70
N ILE A 903 -3.41 -19.43 5.77
CA ILE A 903 -4.14 -18.91 4.62
C ILE A 903 -3.20 -18.24 3.62
N ILE A 904 -2.18 -17.50 4.08
CA ILE A 904 -1.29 -16.76 3.17
C ILE A 904 -0.59 -17.69 2.16
N PRO A 905 0.10 -18.78 2.57
CA PRO A 905 0.68 -19.74 1.64
C PRO A 905 -0.37 -20.41 0.74
N ILE A 906 -1.53 -20.79 1.28
CA ILE A 906 -2.61 -21.43 0.50
C ILE A 906 -3.14 -20.46 -0.56
N ALA A 907 -3.36 -19.19 -0.22
CA ALA A 907 -3.78 -18.14 -1.14
C ALA A 907 -2.74 -17.93 -2.24
N PHE A 908 -1.44 -17.92 -1.90
CA PHE A 908 -0.37 -17.82 -2.89
C PHE A 908 -0.33 -19.03 -3.84
N VAL A 909 -0.45 -20.26 -3.32
CA VAL A 909 -0.53 -21.47 -4.16
C VAL A 909 -1.78 -21.44 -5.04
N SER A 910 -2.90 -20.95 -4.51
CA SER A 910 -4.16 -20.82 -5.26
C SER A 910 -4.03 -19.81 -6.39
N VAL A 911 -3.43 -18.64 -6.13
CA VAL A 911 -3.12 -17.64 -7.17
C VAL A 911 -2.17 -18.25 -8.20
N LEU A 912 -1.13 -18.97 -7.80
CA LEU A 912 -0.21 -19.64 -8.72
C LEU A 912 -0.91 -20.67 -9.60
N MET A 913 -1.81 -21.47 -9.04
CA MET A 913 -2.64 -22.42 -9.80
C MET A 913 -3.60 -21.71 -10.76
N CYS A 914 -4.27 -20.64 -10.33
CA CYS A 914 -5.14 -19.85 -11.20
C CYS A 914 -4.37 -19.19 -12.34
N SER A 915 -3.20 -18.61 -12.07
CA SER A 915 -2.30 -18.07 -13.08
C SER A 915 -1.89 -19.14 -14.08
N PHE A 916 -1.50 -20.33 -13.60
CA PHE A 916 -1.12 -21.46 -14.46
C PHE A 916 -2.29 -21.91 -15.35
N LYS A 917 -3.50 -22.00 -14.80
CA LYS A 917 -4.69 -22.35 -15.59
C LYS A 917 -5.02 -21.28 -16.66
N ALA A 918 -4.92 -20.00 -16.32
CA ALA A 918 -5.16 -18.90 -17.25
C ALA A 918 -4.11 -18.80 -18.37
N LEU A 919 -2.89 -19.31 -18.14
CA LEU A 919 -1.79 -19.32 -19.10
C LEU A 919 -1.92 -20.40 -20.18
N TYR A 920 -2.47 -21.56 -19.83
CA TYR A 920 -2.48 -22.74 -20.70
C TYR A 920 -3.87 -23.14 -21.16
N GLU A 921 -4.84 -22.22 -21.11
CA GLU A 921 -6.08 -22.39 -21.85
C GLU A 921 -5.75 -22.23 -23.36
N ASN A 922 -5.26 -23.33 -23.95
CA ASN A 922 -4.81 -23.42 -25.33
C ASN A 922 -5.97 -23.07 -26.26
N LYS A 923 -6.01 -21.83 -26.73
CA LYS A 923 -6.94 -21.41 -27.76
C LYS A 923 -6.40 -21.87 -29.10
N ASN A 924 -7.23 -22.62 -29.84
CA ASN A 924 -6.98 -22.86 -31.25
C ASN A 924 -6.86 -21.52 -31.97
N LEU A 925 -5.90 -21.43 -32.88
CA LEU A 925 -5.70 -20.24 -33.69
C LEU A 925 -6.93 -19.99 -34.58
N PRO A 926 -7.48 -18.76 -34.60
CA PRO A 926 -8.64 -18.45 -35.43
C PRO A 926 -8.28 -18.44 -36.92
N LYS A 927 -9.28 -18.66 -37.79
CA LYS A 927 -9.18 -18.40 -39.23
C LYS A 927 -8.91 -16.90 -39.43
N LEU A 928 -7.88 -16.56 -40.21
CA LEU A 928 -7.61 -15.19 -40.63
C LEU A 928 -7.81 -15.05 -42.13
N ASP A 929 -8.75 -14.20 -42.52
CA ASP A 929 -8.97 -13.83 -43.92
C ASP A 929 -7.91 -12.81 -44.37
N LEU A 930 -7.11 -13.17 -45.38
CA LEU A 930 -5.96 -12.38 -45.83
C LEU A 930 -6.40 -11.29 -46.80
N THR A 931 -7.13 -10.31 -46.26
CA THR A 931 -7.65 -9.16 -47.01
C THR A 931 -7.05 -7.86 -46.50
N MET A 932 -6.96 -6.86 -47.37
CA MET A 932 -6.46 -5.52 -47.01
C MET A 932 -7.31 -4.84 -45.93
N ASP A 933 -8.61 -5.13 -45.88
CA ASP A 933 -9.54 -4.51 -44.93
C ASP A 933 -9.18 -4.74 -43.46
N THR A 934 -8.39 -5.79 -43.17
CA THR A 934 -7.86 -6.08 -41.84
C THR A 934 -6.89 -5.01 -41.33
N TYR A 935 -6.25 -4.24 -42.21
CA TYR A 935 -5.26 -3.21 -41.88
C TYR A 935 -5.76 -1.82 -42.30
N LYS A 936 -6.46 -1.09 -41.42
CA LYS A 936 -6.90 0.30 -41.64
C LYS A 936 -6.38 1.25 -40.55
N PRO A 937 -5.75 2.39 -40.91
CA PRO A 937 -5.39 2.84 -42.27
C PRO A 937 -4.17 2.11 -42.84
N SER A 938 -4.18 1.80 -44.13
CA SER A 938 -3.02 1.31 -44.88
C SER A 938 -2.81 2.13 -46.16
N VAL A 939 -1.55 2.20 -46.60
CA VAL A 939 -1.08 2.89 -47.80
C VAL A 939 -0.45 1.85 -48.71
N THR A 940 -0.83 1.86 -49.97
CA THR A 940 -0.28 0.98 -51.00
C THR A 940 0.49 1.79 -52.02
N THR A 941 1.73 1.42 -52.29
CA THR A 941 2.61 2.11 -53.24
C THR A 941 2.77 1.32 -54.53
N ILE A 942 2.54 1.94 -55.68
CA ILE A 942 2.74 1.30 -56.99
C ILE A 942 3.79 2.06 -57.78
N GLU A 943 4.82 1.34 -58.22
CA GLU A 943 5.80 1.82 -59.20
C GLU A 943 5.42 1.33 -60.59
N PHE A 944 5.18 2.28 -61.50
CA PHE A 944 4.89 1.97 -62.89
C PHE A 944 5.63 2.90 -63.84
N ARG A 945 6.49 2.30 -64.68
CA ARG A 945 7.33 2.98 -65.67
C ARG A 945 6.88 2.61 -67.09
N SER A 946 5.68 3.01 -67.50
CA SER A 946 5.23 2.90 -68.90
C SER A 946 4.63 4.22 -69.38
N SER A 947 5.22 4.75 -70.45
CA SER A 947 4.84 6.00 -71.12
C SER A 947 4.06 5.78 -72.42
N ASP A 948 3.84 4.53 -72.83
CA ASP A 948 3.25 4.20 -74.13
C ASP A 948 1.75 3.93 -74.01
N GLN A 949 0.93 4.67 -74.77
CA GLN A 949 -0.54 4.57 -74.87
C GLN A 949 -1.05 3.25 -75.50
N SER A 950 -0.26 2.16 -75.46
CA SER A 950 -0.61 0.87 -76.06
C SER A 950 -1.29 -0.06 -75.06
N GLU A 951 -2.26 -0.87 -75.50
CA GLU A 951 -2.93 -1.91 -74.69
C GLU A 951 -2.00 -3.10 -74.36
N THR A 952 -0.88 -2.89 -73.67
CA THR A 952 -0.02 -3.99 -73.24
C THR A 952 -0.60 -4.72 -72.03
N ILE A 953 -0.19 -5.98 -71.83
CA ILE A 953 -0.68 -6.81 -70.70
C ILE A 953 -0.32 -6.15 -69.36
N GLU A 954 0.83 -5.51 -69.27
CA GLU A 954 1.28 -4.81 -68.06
C GLU A 954 0.42 -3.59 -67.74
N ASN A 955 0.03 -2.80 -68.75
CA ASN A 955 -0.91 -1.68 -68.61
C ASN A 955 -2.28 -2.18 -68.09
N LYS A 956 -2.77 -3.33 -68.59
CA LYS A 956 -4.02 -3.95 -68.11
C LYS A 956 -3.90 -4.44 -66.66
N ILE A 957 -2.76 -5.02 -66.28
CA ILE A 957 -2.49 -5.43 -64.89
C ILE A 957 -2.42 -4.21 -63.97
N PHE A 958 -1.73 -3.13 -64.39
CA PHE A 958 -1.63 -1.89 -63.63
C PHE A 958 -3.00 -1.26 -63.37
N GLU A 959 -3.85 -1.10 -64.40
CA GLU A 959 -5.19 -0.54 -64.24
C GLU A 959 -6.08 -1.45 -63.37
N ASN A 960 -6.01 -2.77 -63.54
CA ASN A 960 -6.74 -3.70 -62.68
C ASN A 960 -6.26 -3.70 -61.23
N TYR A 961 -4.95 -3.51 -60.99
CA TYR A 961 -4.39 -3.34 -59.66
C TYR A 961 -4.89 -2.02 -59.07
N ARG A 962 -4.77 -0.89 -59.80
CA ARG A 962 -5.26 0.43 -59.38
C ARG A 962 -6.75 0.45 -59.04
N LYS A 963 -7.60 -0.19 -59.84
CA LYS A 963 -9.05 -0.26 -59.61
C LYS A 963 -9.42 -0.96 -58.30
N GLN A 964 -8.57 -1.85 -57.76
CA GLN A 964 -8.82 -2.50 -56.46
C GLN A 964 -8.86 -1.52 -55.28
N PHE A 965 -8.33 -0.30 -55.44
CA PHE A 965 -8.20 0.69 -54.38
C PHE A 965 -9.13 1.91 -54.57
N SER A 966 -10.15 1.80 -55.42
CA SER A 966 -11.04 2.92 -55.79
C SER A 966 -11.99 3.37 -54.67
N ASP A 967 -12.36 2.48 -53.76
CA ASP A 967 -13.37 2.74 -52.74
C ASP A 967 -12.81 3.00 -51.32
N LEU A 968 -11.58 2.56 -51.00
CA LEU A 968 -10.98 2.67 -49.66
C LEU A 968 -9.44 2.66 -49.75
N THR A 969 -8.78 3.47 -48.90
CA THR A 969 -7.32 3.63 -48.67
C THR A 969 -6.50 4.45 -49.68
N SER A 970 -5.47 5.15 -49.19
CA SER A 970 -4.64 6.06 -49.99
C SER A 970 -3.65 5.27 -50.84
N LEU A 971 -3.99 5.07 -52.12
CA LEU A 971 -3.06 4.58 -53.12
C LEU A 971 -2.08 5.69 -53.53
N GLU A 972 -0.79 5.38 -53.53
CA GLU A 972 0.27 6.30 -53.97
C GLU A 972 0.96 5.73 -55.21
N ILE A 973 0.79 6.40 -56.34
CA ILE A 973 1.46 6.06 -57.59
C ILE A 973 2.77 6.81 -57.64
N ILE A 974 3.87 6.08 -57.76
CA ILE A 974 5.22 6.64 -57.81
C ILE A 974 5.84 6.41 -59.19
N HIS A 975 6.60 7.41 -59.64
CA HIS A 975 7.38 7.35 -60.88
C HIS A 975 8.89 7.23 -60.63
N ASP A 976 9.32 7.42 -59.38
CA ASP A 976 10.69 7.24 -58.92
C ASP A 976 10.95 5.79 -58.50
N ASP A 977 12.21 5.43 -58.28
CA ASP A 977 12.59 4.10 -57.81
C ASP A 977 11.97 3.76 -56.45
N MET A 978 11.33 2.58 -56.34
CA MET A 978 10.62 2.18 -55.12
C MET A 978 11.52 2.15 -53.88
N ILE A 979 12.81 1.81 -54.04
CA ILE A 979 13.74 1.75 -52.92
C ILE A 979 14.04 3.16 -52.41
N GLU A 980 14.38 4.08 -53.31
CA GLU A 980 14.74 5.45 -52.96
C GLU A 980 13.54 6.21 -52.38
N HIS A 981 12.36 6.04 -52.98
CA HIS A 981 11.11 6.64 -52.49
C HIS A 981 10.82 6.21 -51.05
N TYR A 982 10.87 4.91 -50.77
CA TYR A 982 10.58 4.36 -49.45
C TYR A 982 11.62 4.81 -48.40
N LEU A 983 12.90 4.85 -48.76
CA LEU A 983 13.97 5.32 -47.86
C LEU A 983 13.86 6.82 -47.54
N ASN A 984 13.58 7.67 -48.53
CA ASN A 984 13.39 9.11 -48.31
C ASN A 984 12.16 9.41 -47.46
N LYS A 985 11.09 8.61 -47.62
CA LYS A 985 9.88 8.73 -46.79
C LYS A 985 10.11 8.25 -45.36
N SER A 986 10.83 7.14 -45.20
CA SER A 986 11.20 6.58 -43.90
C SER A 986 12.06 7.53 -43.07
N LYS A 987 12.90 8.36 -43.70
CA LYS A 987 13.68 9.41 -43.01
C LYS A 987 12.79 10.49 -42.36
N LYS A 988 11.61 10.78 -42.93
CA LYS A 988 10.70 11.81 -42.43
C LYS A 988 9.63 11.27 -41.47
N TYR A 989 9.12 10.05 -41.72
CA TYR A 989 7.98 9.50 -40.99
C TYR A 989 8.10 8.00 -40.72
N LEU A 990 9.15 7.56 -40.01
CA LEU A 990 9.44 6.13 -39.80
C LEU A 990 8.27 5.34 -39.17
N ALA A 991 7.66 5.85 -38.10
CA ALA A 991 6.55 5.18 -37.43
C ALA A 991 5.32 5.01 -38.34
N ARG A 992 5.02 6.03 -39.16
CA ARG A 992 3.95 5.98 -40.14
C ARG A 992 4.25 4.96 -41.23
N VAL A 993 5.49 4.91 -41.70
CA VAL A 993 5.94 3.93 -42.69
C VAL A 993 5.82 2.50 -42.14
N ASN A 994 6.26 2.25 -40.90
CA ASN A 994 6.19 0.94 -40.28
C ASN A 994 4.76 0.42 -40.10
N ASN A 995 3.79 1.30 -39.83
CA ASN A 995 2.43 0.92 -39.48
C ASN A 995 1.40 1.08 -40.61
N GLU A 996 1.59 2.03 -41.52
CA GLU A 996 0.63 2.34 -42.58
C GLU A 996 1.11 1.90 -43.98
N TYR A 997 2.41 1.96 -44.30
CA TYR A 997 2.92 1.59 -45.63
C TYR A 997 3.15 0.08 -45.67
N LEU A 998 2.12 -0.68 -46.04
CA LEU A 998 2.10 -2.13 -45.84
C LEU A 998 2.33 -2.93 -47.12
N PHE A 999 1.82 -2.43 -48.25
CA PHE A 999 1.72 -3.18 -49.51
C PHE A 999 2.33 -2.37 -50.66
N GLY A 1000 2.90 -3.04 -51.65
CA GLY A 1000 3.30 -2.36 -52.89
C GLY A 1000 3.61 -3.29 -54.04
N ALA A 1001 3.72 -2.73 -55.24
CA ALA A 1001 4.01 -3.48 -56.46
C ALA A 1001 4.84 -2.64 -57.45
N THR A 1002 5.90 -3.23 -58.00
CA THR A 1002 6.60 -2.70 -59.18
C THR A 1002 6.25 -3.57 -60.37
N ILE A 1003 5.61 -2.99 -61.38
CA ILE A 1003 5.15 -3.72 -62.58
C ILE A 1003 6.08 -3.37 -63.75
N GLU A 1004 6.84 -4.36 -64.23
CA GLU A 1004 7.71 -4.27 -65.42
C GLU A 1004 7.25 -5.26 -66.50
N LYS A 1005 7.79 -5.11 -67.72
CA LYS A 1005 7.46 -5.98 -68.87
C LYS A 1005 7.74 -7.47 -68.63
N SER A 1006 8.82 -7.81 -67.91
CA SER A 1006 9.26 -9.21 -67.74
C SER A 1006 9.07 -9.77 -66.33
N SER A 1007 8.91 -8.91 -65.31
CA SER A 1007 8.67 -9.34 -63.94
C SER A 1007 7.81 -8.36 -63.15
N ILE A 1008 7.03 -8.89 -62.21
CA ILE A 1008 6.34 -8.11 -61.19
C ILE A 1008 7.04 -8.36 -59.86
N THR A 1009 7.52 -7.29 -59.23
CA THR A 1009 8.07 -7.35 -57.88
C THR A 1009 6.98 -6.95 -56.89
N VAL A 1010 6.56 -7.88 -56.06
CA VAL A 1010 5.58 -7.68 -54.99
C VAL A 1010 6.32 -7.24 -53.74
N TRP A 1011 6.00 -6.04 -53.26
CA TRP A 1011 6.59 -5.46 -52.08
C TRP A 1011 5.68 -5.64 -50.87
N PHE A 1012 6.26 -6.02 -49.75
CA PHE A 1012 5.56 -6.13 -48.47
C PHE A 1012 6.38 -5.53 -47.34
N ASN A 1013 5.70 -4.90 -46.39
CA ASN A 1013 6.31 -4.44 -45.14
C ASN A 1013 6.37 -5.61 -44.15
N ASN A 1014 7.57 -5.96 -43.68
CA ASN A 1014 7.73 -7.08 -42.77
C ASN A 1014 7.39 -6.77 -41.31
N GLN A 1015 6.97 -5.54 -40.95
CA GLN A 1015 6.64 -5.22 -39.56
C GLN A 1015 5.39 -5.97 -39.08
N PRO A 1016 4.22 -5.92 -39.77
CA PRO A 1016 3.08 -6.74 -39.41
C PRO A 1016 3.24 -8.20 -39.85
N TYR A 1017 2.49 -9.12 -39.26
CA TYR A 1017 2.69 -10.56 -39.46
C TYR A 1017 2.25 -11.08 -40.84
N HIS A 1018 1.17 -10.53 -41.39
CA HIS A 1018 0.40 -11.17 -42.48
C HIS A 1018 0.47 -10.43 -43.82
N THR A 1019 1.35 -9.43 -43.95
CA THR A 1019 1.44 -8.57 -45.14
C THR A 1019 1.96 -9.30 -46.38
N SER A 1020 2.83 -10.30 -46.23
CA SER A 1020 3.42 -11.04 -47.36
C SER A 1020 2.39 -11.79 -48.20
N PRO A 1021 1.48 -12.63 -47.66
CA PRO A 1021 0.47 -13.29 -48.47
C PRO A 1021 -0.63 -12.35 -48.96
N ILE A 1022 -0.94 -11.28 -48.22
CA ILE A 1022 -1.92 -10.25 -48.66
C ILE A 1022 -1.39 -9.50 -49.88
N SER A 1023 -0.12 -9.05 -49.85
CA SER A 1023 0.50 -8.35 -50.99
C SER A 1023 0.50 -9.22 -52.25
N LEU A 1024 0.75 -10.52 -52.09
CA LEU A 1024 0.70 -11.47 -53.19
C LEU A 1024 -0.73 -11.64 -53.74
N SER A 1025 -1.73 -11.72 -52.86
CA SER A 1025 -3.15 -11.82 -53.25
C SER A 1025 -3.63 -10.61 -54.07
N LEU A 1026 -3.19 -9.38 -53.73
CA LEU A 1026 -3.54 -8.16 -54.48
C LEU A 1026 -3.04 -8.21 -55.94
N VAL A 1027 -1.81 -8.71 -56.15
CA VAL A 1027 -1.23 -8.89 -57.50
C VAL A 1027 -1.89 -10.05 -58.23
N HIS A 1028 -2.15 -11.18 -57.56
CA HIS A 1028 -2.92 -12.30 -58.12
C HIS A 1028 -4.27 -11.83 -58.64
N ASN A 1029 -5.03 -11.06 -57.85
CA ASN A 1029 -6.33 -10.53 -58.26
C ASN A 1029 -6.24 -9.58 -59.47
N ALA A 1030 -5.20 -8.74 -59.55
CA ALA A 1030 -4.99 -7.88 -60.70
C ALA A 1030 -4.74 -8.67 -61.99
N MET A 1031 -3.89 -9.70 -61.91
CA MET A 1031 -3.59 -10.61 -63.01
C MET A 1031 -4.79 -11.49 -63.38
N LEU A 1032 -5.59 -11.91 -62.41
CA LEU A 1032 -6.75 -12.76 -62.69
C LEU A 1032 -7.85 -12.00 -63.44
N ARG A 1033 -8.04 -10.72 -63.09
CA ARG A 1033 -8.96 -9.83 -63.79
C ARG A 1033 -8.55 -9.58 -65.24
N THR A 1034 -7.25 -9.67 -65.58
CA THR A 1034 -6.82 -9.58 -66.99
C THR A 1034 -7.11 -10.87 -67.78
N ILE A 1035 -7.23 -12.02 -67.11
CA ILE A 1035 -7.42 -13.35 -67.73
C ILE A 1035 -8.91 -13.69 -67.91
N CYS A 1036 -9.73 -13.39 -66.90
CA CYS A 1036 -11.11 -13.87 -66.77
C CYS A 1036 -12.16 -12.75 -66.79
N GLY A 1037 -11.73 -11.47 -66.73
CA GLY A 1037 -12.60 -10.28 -66.69
C GLY A 1037 -12.68 -9.64 -65.30
N GLU A 1038 -13.25 -8.44 -65.19
CA GLU A 1038 -13.23 -7.62 -63.97
C GLU A 1038 -13.91 -8.28 -62.75
N ASN A 1039 -14.84 -9.20 -62.99
CA ASN A 1039 -15.61 -9.89 -61.95
C ASN A 1039 -14.88 -11.07 -61.30
N CYS A 1040 -13.68 -11.45 -61.77
CA CYS A 1040 -12.97 -12.61 -61.25
C CYS A 1040 -12.03 -12.22 -60.09
N SER A 1041 -12.06 -12.97 -58.99
CA SER A 1041 -11.19 -12.74 -57.84
C SER A 1041 -10.92 -14.01 -57.03
N ILE A 1042 -9.83 -14.00 -56.26
CA ILE A 1042 -9.44 -15.02 -55.31
C ILE A 1042 -9.42 -14.41 -53.91
N LYS A 1043 -10.08 -15.08 -52.98
CA LYS A 1043 -9.96 -14.84 -51.54
C LYS A 1043 -9.21 -15.99 -50.88
N VAL A 1044 -8.15 -15.64 -50.15
CA VAL A 1044 -7.28 -16.60 -49.46
C VAL A 1044 -7.37 -16.36 -47.96
N SER A 1045 -7.42 -17.43 -47.17
CA SER A 1045 -7.36 -17.36 -45.71
C SER A 1045 -6.33 -18.33 -45.15
N ASN A 1046 -5.70 -17.94 -44.04
CA ASN A 1046 -4.89 -18.85 -43.23
C ASN A 1046 -5.78 -19.46 -42.14
N LYS A 1047 -5.98 -20.78 -42.17
CA LYS A 1047 -6.77 -21.51 -41.18
C LYS A 1047 -5.91 -22.62 -40.57
N PRO A 1048 -5.10 -22.32 -39.55
CA PRO A 1048 -4.24 -23.30 -38.92
C PRO A 1048 -5.04 -24.48 -38.34
N LEU A 1049 -4.43 -25.65 -38.28
CA LEU A 1049 -4.94 -26.81 -37.55
C LEU A 1049 -4.90 -26.56 -36.04
N PRO A 1050 -5.67 -27.30 -35.22
CA PRO A 1050 -5.48 -27.30 -33.77
C PRO A 1050 -4.08 -27.83 -33.40
N TYR A 1051 -3.59 -27.43 -32.22
CA TYR A 1051 -2.32 -27.92 -31.71
C TYR A 1051 -2.35 -29.44 -31.49
N GLY A 1052 -1.31 -30.13 -31.96
CA GLY A 1052 -1.15 -31.57 -31.73
C GLY A 1052 -0.97 -31.89 -30.24
N ALA A 1053 -1.40 -33.07 -29.80
CA ALA A 1053 -1.29 -33.50 -28.40
C ALA A 1053 0.17 -33.50 -27.90
N GLU A 1054 1.12 -33.91 -28.74
CA GLU A 1054 2.54 -33.90 -28.43
C GLU A 1054 3.09 -32.47 -28.26
N SER A 1055 2.71 -31.57 -29.17
CA SER A 1055 3.06 -30.15 -29.13
C SER A 1055 2.54 -29.47 -27.84
N ILE A 1056 1.32 -29.80 -27.42
CA ILE A 1056 0.73 -29.33 -26.14
C ILE A 1056 1.56 -29.82 -24.95
N VAL A 1057 1.92 -31.10 -24.90
CA VAL A 1057 2.73 -31.67 -23.80
C VAL A 1057 4.12 -31.03 -23.75
N MET A 1058 4.74 -30.78 -24.91
CA MET A 1058 6.05 -30.12 -24.97
C MET A 1058 5.96 -28.65 -24.53
N MET A 1059 4.94 -27.89 -24.95
CA MET A 1059 4.73 -26.52 -24.47
C MET A 1059 4.56 -26.47 -22.95
N LEU A 1060 3.83 -27.43 -22.37
CA LEU A 1060 3.69 -27.57 -20.91
C LEU A 1060 5.02 -27.89 -20.21
N GLN A 1061 5.84 -28.79 -20.78
CA GLN A 1061 7.15 -29.15 -20.22
C GLN A 1061 8.18 -28.01 -20.34
N ALA A 1062 8.07 -27.21 -21.39
CA ALA A 1062 9.04 -26.17 -21.72
C ALA A 1062 8.72 -24.83 -21.03
N GLY A 1063 7.51 -24.66 -20.51
CA GLY A 1063 7.09 -23.62 -19.54
C GLY A 1063 7.83 -23.58 -18.18
N LYS A 1064 8.95 -24.31 -18.05
CA LYS A 1064 9.91 -24.19 -16.96
C LYS A 1064 10.43 -22.76 -16.92
N ASN A 1065 9.80 -21.87 -16.15
CA ASN A 1065 10.43 -20.75 -15.44
C ASN A 1065 9.41 -19.87 -14.71
N LEU A 1066 8.12 -19.89 -15.08
CA LEU A 1066 7.17 -18.95 -14.48
C LEU A 1066 6.75 -19.34 -13.06
N GLY A 1067 6.48 -20.62 -12.83
CA GLY A 1067 6.22 -21.13 -11.48
C GLY A 1067 7.43 -20.90 -10.55
N PHE A 1068 8.65 -21.00 -11.08
CA PHE A 1068 9.88 -20.69 -10.36
C PHE A 1068 10.02 -19.18 -10.10
N GLN A 1069 9.80 -18.30 -11.09
CA GLN A 1069 9.88 -16.85 -10.90
C GLN A 1069 8.85 -16.34 -9.89
N LEU A 1070 7.61 -16.83 -9.97
CA LEU A 1070 6.57 -16.44 -9.02
C LEU A 1070 6.87 -16.98 -7.61
N ALA A 1071 7.29 -18.25 -7.48
CA ALA A 1071 7.68 -18.83 -6.21
C ALA A 1071 8.95 -18.19 -5.62
N PHE A 1072 9.93 -17.83 -6.46
CA PHE A 1072 11.15 -17.13 -6.06
C PHE A 1072 10.82 -15.72 -5.59
N ASN A 1073 10.00 -14.97 -6.32
CA ASN A 1073 9.62 -13.61 -5.92
C ASN A 1073 8.77 -13.61 -4.63
N ILE A 1074 7.86 -14.56 -4.47
CA ILE A 1074 7.07 -14.73 -3.25
C ILE A 1074 7.95 -15.21 -2.08
N GLY A 1075 8.85 -16.16 -2.32
CA GLY A 1075 9.80 -16.67 -1.33
C GLY A 1075 10.78 -15.60 -0.87
N PHE A 1076 11.26 -14.77 -1.80
CA PHE A 1076 12.10 -13.60 -1.51
C PHE A 1076 11.33 -12.55 -0.71
N ALA A 1077 10.08 -12.24 -1.09
CA ALA A 1077 9.23 -11.32 -0.34
C ALA A 1077 8.97 -11.81 1.09
N MET A 1078 8.69 -13.12 1.26
CA MET A 1078 8.50 -13.76 2.57
C MET A 1078 9.78 -13.78 3.41
N ALA A 1079 10.94 -14.04 2.80
CA ALA A 1079 12.22 -13.99 3.49
C ALA A 1079 12.56 -12.58 3.96
N LEU A 1080 12.26 -11.56 3.13
CA LEU A 1080 12.49 -10.16 3.45
C LEU A 1080 11.56 -9.69 4.59
N LEU A 1081 10.30 -10.13 4.56
CA LEU A 1081 9.32 -9.95 5.64
C LEU A 1081 9.71 -10.60 6.96
N HIS A 1082 10.38 -11.74 6.91
CA HIS A 1082 10.84 -12.45 8.11
C HIS A 1082 12.16 -11.85 8.65
N SER A 1083 12.90 -11.10 7.82
CA SER A 1083 14.14 -10.43 8.20
C SER A 1083 13.96 -9.00 8.72
N LEU A 1084 12.86 -8.34 8.34
CA LEU A 1084 12.41 -7.03 8.85
C LEU A 1084 11.61 -7.20 10.14
#